data_AF-A0A8H8CH25-F1
#
_entry.id   AF-A0A8H8CH25-F1
#
_cell.length_a   1.000
_cell.length_b   1.000
_cell.length_c   1.000
_cell.angle_alpha   90.00
_cell.angle_beta   90.00
_cell.angle_gamma   90.00
#
_symmetry.space_group_name_H-M   'P 1'
#
loop_
_entity.id
_entity.type
_entity.pdbx_description
1 polymer ?
#
loop_
_entity_poly.entity_id
_entity_poly.type
_entity_poly.pdbx_seq_one_letter_code
_entity_poly.pdbx_strand_id
1 'polypeptide(L)'
;MPILQFAPFSSLVQPSLWHKLSDLKIDVLKLSDVAVPITGSYSIGRTVIDRETGQEITLPCNLTVGTESFDTHFKPPHGSVSAHGTLKNYNTIEEFKAADKTALFNQEAQLIWDHILKTRDTSQLNRFFVITFADLKKYKYYYWFAFPAFVSKPAWEIHEDGWKNAEEEIGGDTLSSIHSQLRSHNNPLPYFLLKQNEGNIVVSPVEEYEQFYASTPHQERTIGFVDPSSDPHNPGWPLRNLLAYLRALYPEATSTIRILRWRDTEIPSPNSTWKSQIGLLTVEGAESKAATETTLRPSAVGWEKNPQGKLGPRVADLAPMMDPSRLASQAVDLNLKLMRWRILPSLDLDKISSTRCLLLGAGTLGCYVARALMGWGVRTITFVDSGKVSFSNPVRQPLFEFSDCLEGGKPKAEAAAEALKRIFPGINATGHTISIPMPGHPISSNAASMAQAIADVAKMEKLIDDHDAVFLLMDSRESRWLPTVISASKGKIVLNAALGFDSYLVMRHGARASSLSIGKDGKPHQKLGCYYCNDIVAPADSLTDRTLDQMCTVTRPGLAPIAAATAVELLASLLQHPDRLFAPAPPPNTNNSSNSEPDEGLNGVLGVVPHQLRGFLGQFKTMPLVGAAYDRCTGCSETVDFYQVLKAYETRGFSMLLEAFNDAKYLETLTGLDKLYSEGDELLESVDWHGDDDEEDDF
;
A
#
# COMPACT_ATOMS: atom_id res chain seq x y z
N MET A 1 7.48 51.95 22.43
CA MET A 1 7.03 51.41 21.13
C MET A 1 6.87 49.88 21.26
N PRO A 2 6.08 49.16 20.44
CA PRO A 2 6.00 47.70 20.54
C PRO A 2 7.28 47.01 20.07
N ILE A 3 7.66 45.92 20.76
CA ILE A 3 8.82 45.08 20.39
C ILE A 3 8.53 44.36 19.07
N LEU A 4 9.47 44.42 18.13
CA LEU A 4 9.36 43.78 16.84
C LEU A 4 9.40 42.25 16.95
N GLN A 5 8.32 41.60 16.52
CA GLN A 5 8.24 40.15 16.36
C GLN A 5 8.59 39.74 14.93
N PHE A 6 8.96 38.48 14.72
CA PHE A 6 9.43 37.98 13.43
C PHE A 6 8.77 36.64 13.11
N ALA A 7 8.36 36.46 11.85
CA ALA A 7 7.83 35.20 11.33
C ALA A 7 8.99 34.22 11.07
N PRO A 8 9.00 33.02 11.69
CA PRO A 8 10.07 32.05 11.53
C PRO A 8 10.02 31.36 10.16
N PHE A 9 11.19 30.98 9.63
CA PHE A 9 11.26 30.08 8.49
C PHE A 9 10.68 28.70 8.83
N SER A 10 9.94 28.14 7.88
CA SER A 10 9.47 26.76 7.84
C SER A 10 10.19 26.04 6.71
N SER A 11 10.60 24.80 6.95
CA SER A 11 11.22 23.96 5.93
C SER A 11 10.17 23.37 4.99
N LEU A 12 10.44 23.46 3.69
CA LEU A 12 9.68 22.77 2.64
C LEU A 12 10.63 21.81 1.91
N VAL A 13 10.58 20.54 2.29
CA VAL A 13 11.47 19.51 1.75
C VAL A 13 10.76 18.74 0.64
N GLN A 14 11.32 18.76 -0.58
CA GLN A 14 10.79 17.95 -1.67
C GLN A 14 11.16 16.47 -1.49
N PRO A 15 10.29 15.51 -1.87
CA PRO A 15 10.61 14.08 -1.80
C PRO A 15 11.89 13.70 -2.55
N SER A 16 12.18 14.42 -3.63
CA SER A 16 13.37 14.27 -4.48
C SER A 16 14.69 14.42 -3.72
N LEU A 17 14.74 15.28 -2.69
CA LEU A 17 15.89 15.44 -1.81
C LEU A 17 16.29 14.11 -1.14
N TRP A 18 15.31 13.34 -0.66
CA TRP A 18 15.54 12.11 0.08
C TRP A 18 16.03 10.97 -0.83
N HIS A 19 15.58 10.94 -2.08
CA HIS A 19 16.15 10.08 -3.11
C HIS A 19 17.64 10.37 -3.30
N LYS A 20 17.98 11.63 -3.55
CA LYS A 20 19.37 12.04 -3.75
C LYS A 20 20.24 11.80 -2.52
N LEU A 21 19.71 12.04 -1.32
CA LEU A 21 20.42 11.75 -0.06
C LEU A 21 20.68 10.25 0.11
N SER A 22 19.75 9.40 -0.32
CA SER A 22 19.93 7.94 -0.27
C SER A 22 21.03 7.48 -1.21
N ASP A 23 21.01 7.93 -2.47
CA ASP A 23 22.05 7.64 -3.45
C ASP A 23 23.42 8.12 -2.95
N LEU A 24 23.47 9.37 -2.46
CA LEU A 24 24.69 9.97 -1.95
C LEU A 24 25.22 9.25 -0.70
N LYS A 25 24.33 8.74 0.17
CA LYS A 25 24.74 7.94 1.34
C LYS A 25 25.27 6.56 0.95
N ILE A 26 24.66 5.89 -0.03
CA ILE A 26 25.06 4.55 -0.46
C ILE A 26 26.37 4.60 -1.27
N ASP A 27 26.45 5.51 -2.25
CA ASP A 27 27.50 5.48 -3.26
C ASP A 27 28.72 6.32 -2.87
N VAL A 28 28.50 7.45 -2.19
CA VAL A 28 29.55 8.46 -1.95
C VAL A 28 30.00 8.49 -0.49
N LEU A 29 29.10 8.81 0.45
CA LEU A 29 29.47 9.02 1.85
C LEU A 29 29.76 7.72 2.60
N LYS A 30 29.02 6.64 2.31
CA LYS A 30 29.16 5.34 2.97
C LYS A 30 29.07 5.45 4.50
N LEU A 31 30.21 5.36 5.20
CA LEU A 31 30.32 5.49 6.65
C LEU A 31 30.71 6.90 7.12
N SER A 32 31.01 7.81 6.20
CA SER A 32 31.37 9.19 6.50
C SER A 32 30.18 9.94 7.10
N ASP A 33 30.41 10.61 8.23
CA ASP A 33 29.47 11.53 8.89
C ASP A 33 29.81 13.01 8.60
N VAL A 34 30.65 13.25 7.59
CA VAL A 34 31.08 14.58 7.17
C VAL A 34 29.88 15.40 6.71
N ALA A 35 29.85 16.66 7.13
CA ALA A 35 28.80 17.59 6.76
C ALA A 35 28.94 18.00 5.27
N VAL A 36 27.82 18.00 4.56
CA VAL A 36 27.74 18.29 3.12
C VAL A 36 27.13 19.69 2.93
N PRO A 37 27.74 20.57 2.12
CA PRO A 37 27.14 21.85 1.78
C PRO A 37 25.89 21.62 0.92
N ILE A 38 24.81 22.33 1.25
CA ILE A 38 23.56 22.30 0.48
C ILE A 38 23.06 23.72 0.23
N THR A 39 22.34 23.93 -0.87
CA THR A 39 21.77 25.24 -1.21
C THR A 39 20.26 25.16 -1.27
N GLY A 40 19.56 26.05 -0.58
CA GLY A 40 18.11 26.18 -0.61
C GLY A 40 17.69 27.46 -1.31
N SER A 41 16.39 27.61 -1.54
CA SER A 41 15.83 28.88 -1.98
C SER A 41 14.61 29.26 -1.18
N TYR A 42 14.44 30.56 -0.95
CA TYR A 42 13.21 31.12 -0.44
C TYR A 42 12.71 32.20 -1.38
N SER A 43 11.41 32.47 -1.35
CA SER A 43 10.81 33.50 -2.18
C SER A 43 9.98 34.43 -1.33
N ILE A 44 9.52 35.50 -1.96
CA ILE A 44 8.62 36.48 -1.38
C ILE A 44 7.36 35.80 -0.80
N GLY A 45 6.86 36.32 0.32
CA GLY A 45 5.62 35.87 0.94
C GLY A 45 4.43 35.97 -0.02
N ARG A 46 3.66 34.88 -0.13
CA ARG A 46 2.46 34.81 -1.00
C ARG A 46 1.18 34.74 -0.17
N THR A 47 0.13 35.38 -0.66
CA THR A 47 -1.24 35.24 -0.14
C THR A 47 -2.09 34.51 -1.17
N VAL A 48 -2.96 33.61 -0.72
CA VAL A 48 -3.88 32.84 -1.56
C VAL A 48 -5.30 33.14 -1.10
N ILE A 49 -6.19 33.47 -2.03
CA ILE A 49 -7.61 33.63 -1.73
C ILE A 49 -8.25 32.25 -1.71
N ASP A 50 -8.87 31.89 -0.59
CA ASP A 50 -9.65 30.67 -0.48
C ASP A 50 -10.90 30.77 -1.36
N ARG A 51 -11.12 29.75 -2.20
CA ARG A 51 -12.25 29.71 -3.15
C ARG A 51 -13.58 29.48 -2.44
N GLU A 52 -13.59 28.88 -1.26
CA GLU A 52 -14.83 28.57 -0.52
C GLU A 52 -15.24 29.71 0.42
N THR A 53 -14.26 30.35 1.08
CA THR A 53 -14.53 31.41 2.08
C THR A 53 -14.29 32.82 1.57
N GLY A 54 -13.60 32.99 0.44
CA GLY A 54 -13.21 34.30 -0.10
C GLY A 54 -12.17 35.04 0.75
N GLN A 55 -11.62 34.41 1.80
CA GLN A 55 -10.64 35.02 2.70
C GLN A 55 -9.22 34.87 2.14
N GLU A 56 -8.39 35.87 2.38
CA GLU A 56 -6.95 35.80 2.07
C GLU A 56 -6.22 34.98 3.14
N ILE A 57 -5.65 33.86 2.72
CA ILE A 57 -4.81 32.99 3.53
C ILE A 57 -3.34 33.34 3.28
N THR A 58 -2.63 33.69 4.35
CA THR A 58 -1.19 33.95 4.36
C THR A 58 -0.41 32.63 4.34
N LEU A 59 0.44 32.42 3.34
CA LEU A 59 1.33 31.26 3.31
C LEU A 59 2.55 31.46 4.23
N PRO A 60 3.01 30.41 4.93
CA PRO A 60 4.15 30.49 5.82
C PRO A 60 5.45 30.81 5.08
N CYS A 61 6.41 31.41 5.78
CA CYS A 61 7.76 31.70 5.27
C CYS A 61 8.51 30.41 4.96
N ASN A 62 8.49 29.94 3.71
CA ASN A 62 9.09 28.66 3.37
C ASN A 62 10.49 28.79 2.78
N LEU A 63 11.42 27.97 3.27
CA LEU A 63 12.70 27.69 2.63
C LEU A 63 12.62 26.30 1.99
N THR A 64 12.77 26.26 0.67
CA THR A 64 12.61 25.06 -0.15
C THR A 64 13.95 24.40 -0.38
N VAL A 65 14.00 23.08 -0.22
CA VAL A 65 15.17 22.23 -0.47
C VAL A 65 14.76 21.02 -1.31
N GLY A 66 15.46 20.80 -2.41
CA GLY A 66 15.18 19.77 -3.43
C GLY A 66 16.43 19.01 -3.86
N THR A 67 16.38 18.26 -4.96
CA THR A 67 17.56 17.51 -5.46
C THR A 67 18.69 18.44 -5.87
N GLU A 68 18.33 19.55 -6.51
CA GLU A 68 19.22 20.60 -6.97
C GLU A 68 20.03 21.24 -5.84
N SER A 69 19.61 21.05 -4.59
CA SER A 69 20.30 21.56 -3.41
C SER A 69 21.69 20.96 -3.20
N PHE A 70 21.99 19.79 -3.77
CA PHE A 70 23.31 19.15 -3.71
C PHE A 70 24.23 19.54 -4.89
N ASP A 71 23.74 20.32 -5.86
CA ASP A 71 24.53 20.68 -7.04
C ASP A 71 25.51 21.81 -6.74
N THR A 72 26.69 21.76 -7.36
CA THR A 72 27.74 22.78 -7.21
C THR A 72 27.36 24.13 -7.84
N HIS A 73 26.44 24.11 -8.82
CA HIS A 73 25.97 25.29 -9.54
C HIS A 73 24.45 25.44 -9.39
N PHE A 74 23.99 25.73 -8.18
CA PHE A 74 22.59 25.98 -7.90
C PHE A 74 22.11 27.27 -8.58
N LYS A 75 21.05 27.17 -9.37
CA LYS A 75 20.34 28.34 -9.93
C LYS A 75 18.98 28.45 -9.24
N PRO A 76 18.75 29.50 -8.42
CA PRO A 76 17.46 29.69 -7.78
C PRO A 76 16.36 29.89 -8.85
N PRO A 77 15.13 29.39 -8.63
CA PRO A 77 13.98 29.75 -9.45
C PRO A 77 13.84 31.26 -9.64
N HIS A 78 13.29 31.70 -10.77
CA HIS A 78 13.14 33.13 -11.06
C HIS A 78 12.37 33.86 -9.95
N GLY A 79 12.92 34.96 -9.44
CA GLY A 79 12.33 35.74 -8.34
C GLY A 79 12.48 35.12 -6.96
N SER A 80 13.35 34.12 -6.80
CA SER A 80 13.73 33.55 -5.50
C SER A 80 15.18 33.89 -5.14
N VAL A 81 15.46 33.83 -3.84
CA VAL A 81 16.76 34.13 -3.26
C VAL A 81 17.44 32.82 -2.86
N SER A 82 18.73 32.70 -3.19
CA SER A 82 19.57 31.58 -2.75
C SER A 82 19.93 31.71 -1.27
N ALA A 83 19.82 30.61 -0.53
CA ALA A 83 20.25 30.49 0.85
C ALA A 83 21.26 29.34 0.95
N HIS A 84 22.41 29.58 1.56
CA HIS A 84 23.44 28.56 1.75
C HIS A 84 23.17 27.75 3.01
N GLY A 85 23.52 26.47 3.02
CA GLY A 85 23.30 25.64 4.18
C GLY A 85 24.24 24.46 4.27
N THR A 86 24.09 23.71 5.36
CA THR A 86 24.92 22.54 5.66
C THR A 86 24.05 21.42 6.18
N LEU A 87 24.23 20.22 5.61
CA LEU A 87 23.52 19.00 5.96
C LEU A 87 24.47 18.04 6.65
N LYS A 88 24.17 17.66 7.88
CA LYS A 88 24.89 16.62 8.62
C LYS A 88 24.00 15.39 8.78
N ASN A 89 24.35 14.32 8.06
CA ASN A 89 23.65 13.04 8.14
C ASN A 89 24.38 12.09 9.10
N TYR A 90 23.64 11.52 10.04
CA TYR A 90 24.14 10.52 10.98
C TYR A 90 23.92 9.10 10.46
N ASN A 91 24.78 8.18 10.89
CA ASN A 91 24.70 6.78 10.49
C ASN A 91 23.76 5.98 11.38
N THR A 92 23.71 6.29 12.67
CA THR A 92 22.82 5.63 13.64
C THR A 92 21.81 6.62 14.23
N ILE A 93 20.68 6.09 14.71
CA ILE A 93 19.65 6.92 15.35
C ILE A 93 20.10 7.35 16.75
N GLU A 94 20.95 6.56 17.40
CA GLU A 94 21.55 6.83 18.70
C GLU A 94 22.46 8.07 18.62
N GLU A 95 23.34 8.14 17.62
CA GLU A 95 24.18 9.32 17.36
C GLU A 95 23.33 10.56 17.08
N PHE A 96 22.30 10.44 16.25
CA PHE A 96 21.39 11.55 15.96
C PHE A 96 20.71 12.11 17.22
N LYS A 97 20.29 11.22 18.13
CA LYS A 97 19.68 11.62 19.41
C LYS A 97 20.70 12.24 20.36
N ALA A 98 21.86 11.62 20.51
CA ALA A 98 22.94 12.04 21.40
C ALA A 98 23.70 13.29 20.92
N ALA A 99 23.59 13.65 19.64
CA ALA A 99 24.26 14.81 19.07
C ALA A 99 23.95 16.10 19.84
N ASP A 100 25.01 16.84 20.18
CA ASP A 100 24.93 18.17 20.78
C ASP A 100 24.43 19.20 19.76
N LYS A 101 23.11 19.34 19.74
CA LYS A 101 22.39 20.27 18.86
C LYS A 101 22.73 21.73 19.16
N THR A 102 23.11 22.05 20.40
CA THR A 102 23.45 23.42 20.78
C THR A 102 24.83 23.81 20.29
N ALA A 103 25.82 22.92 20.39
CA ALA A 103 27.15 23.16 19.84
C ALA A 103 27.12 23.31 18.31
N LEU A 104 26.45 22.39 17.61
CA LEU A 104 26.32 22.44 16.15
C LEU A 104 25.63 23.73 15.67
N PHE A 105 24.54 24.12 16.34
CA PHE A 105 23.84 25.37 16.04
C PHE A 105 24.75 26.60 16.24
N ASN A 106 25.53 26.62 17.32
CA ASN A 106 26.45 27.73 17.60
C ASN A 106 27.62 27.82 16.62
N GLN A 107 28.09 26.70 16.08
CA GLN A 107 29.11 26.68 15.03
C GLN A 107 28.60 27.38 13.76
N GLU A 108 27.39 27.04 13.31
CA GLU A 108 26.77 27.70 12.14
C GLU A 108 26.48 29.18 12.40
N ALA A 109 26.01 29.54 13.59
CA ALA A 109 25.82 30.95 13.96
C ALA A 109 27.16 31.73 14.00
N GLN A 110 28.26 31.08 14.38
CA GLN A 110 29.60 31.68 14.34
C GLN A 110 30.06 31.92 12.90
N LEU A 111 29.79 31.00 11.97
CA LEU A 111 30.11 31.21 10.55
C LEU A 111 29.42 32.45 9.99
N ILE A 112 28.14 32.65 10.30
CA ILE A 112 27.41 33.87 9.88
C ILE A 112 28.09 35.11 10.47
N TRP A 113 28.44 35.09 11.76
CA TRP A 113 29.09 36.23 12.43
C TRP A 113 30.47 36.56 11.85
N ASP A 114 31.26 35.54 11.54
CA ASP A 114 32.56 35.68 10.90
C ASP A 114 32.42 36.31 9.50
N HIS A 115 31.41 35.92 8.72
CA HIS A 115 31.12 36.54 7.43
C HIS A 115 30.71 38.01 7.55
N ILE A 116 29.91 38.36 8.56
CA ILE A 116 29.52 39.76 8.84
C ILE A 116 30.77 40.62 9.07
N LEU A 117 31.69 40.19 9.94
CA LEU A 117 32.84 41.00 10.35
C LEU A 117 34.01 40.97 9.36
N LYS A 118 34.30 39.81 8.75
CA LYS A 118 35.50 39.62 7.90
C LYS A 118 35.24 39.86 6.43
N THR A 119 34.18 39.27 5.87
CA THR A 119 33.93 39.29 4.42
C THR A 119 32.89 40.32 4.00
N ARG A 120 32.07 40.81 4.94
CA ARG A 120 30.93 41.70 4.70
C ARG A 120 29.96 41.19 3.62
N ASP A 121 29.86 39.86 3.47
CA ASP A 121 29.08 39.20 2.41
C ASP A 121 27.64 38.96 2.87
N THR A 122 26.67 39.61 2.23
CA THR A 122 25.26 39.48 2.65
C THR A 122 24.59 38.20 2.18
N SER A 123 25.17 37.47 1.21
CA SER A 123 24.65 36.18 0.73
C SER A 123 24.73 35.06 1.77
N GLN A 124 25.57 35.24 2.79
CA GLN A 124 25.79 34.29 3.89
C GLN A 124 24.94 34.60 5.13
N LEU A 125 24.10 35.64 5.10
CA LEU A 125 23.29 36.03 6.26
C LEU A 125 22.15 35.04 6.55
N ASN A 126 21.60 34.40 5.52
CA ASN A 126 20.47 33.47 5.65
C ASN A 126 20.90 32.02 5.62
N ARG A 127 22.03 31.69 6.28
CA ARG A 127 22.49 30.31 6.35
C ARG A 127 21.50 29.43 7.10
N PHE A 128 21.35 28.18 6.67
CA PHE A 128 20.52 27.19 7.34
C PHE A 128 21.28 25.89 7.59
N PHE A 129 20.84 25.13 8.58
CA PHE A 129 21.50 23.90 8.99
C PHE A 129 20.48 22.78 9.14
N VAL A 130 20.85 21.58 8.69
CA VAL A 130 19.97 20.41 8.74
C VAL A 130 20.72 19.24 9.33
N ILE A 131 20.18 18.65 10.39
CA ILE A 131 20.62 17.34 10.87
C ILE A 131 19.65 16.28 10.36
N THR A 132 20.17 15.17 9.87
CA THR A 132 19.36 14.08 9.32
C THR A 132 19.83 12.70 9.80
N PHE A 133 18.91 11.75 9.83
CA PHE A 133 19.19 10.32 9.94
C PHE A 133 18.27 9.58 8.96
N ALA A 134 18.88 8.92 7.97
CA ALA A 134 18.17 8.13 6.96
C ALA A 134 18.18 6.64 7.30
N ASP A 135 17.00 6.09 7.60
CA ASP A 135 16.74 4.63 7.69
C ASP A 135 16.38 4.11 6.30
N LEU A 136 17.41 3.68 5.55
CA LEU A 136 17.28 3.20 4.18
C LEU A 136 16.54 1.85 4.07
N LYS A 137 16.41 1.09 5.18
CA LYS A 137 15.67 -0.18 5.17
C LYS A 137 14.16 0.06 5.25
N LYS A 138 13.75 1.09 5.99
CA LYS A 138 12.33 1.45 6.16
C LYS A 138 11.92 2.65 5.30
N TYR A 139 12.85 3.25 4.54
CA TYR A 139 12.67 4.50 3.80
C TYR A 139 12.09 5.63 4.69
N LYS A 140 12.57 5.72 5.93
CA LYS A 140 12.18 6.75 6.91
C LYS A 140 13.32 7.73 7.14
N TYR A 141 13.03 9.00 7.00
CA TYR A 141 14.02 10.07 7.14
C TYR A 141 13.64 10.96 8.32
N TYR A 142 14.51 10.98 9.32
CA TYR A 142 14.40 11.85 10.47
C TYR A 142 15.23 13.09 10.20
N TYR A 143 14.66 14.28 10.39
CA TYR A 143 15.37 15.51 10.08
C TYR A 143 14.95 16.67 10.98
N TRP A 144 15.84 17.64 11.14
CA TRP A 144 15.54 18.86 11.89
C TRP A 144 16.30 20.05 11.30
N PHE A 145 15.54 21.06 10.87
CA PHE A 145 16.09 22.31 10.36
C PHE A 145 16.35 23.31 11.49
N ALA A 146 17.42 24.07 11.31
CA ALA A 146 17.74 25.26 12.06
C ALA A 146 18.01 26.42 11.10
N PHE A 147 17.46 27.58 11.44
CA PHE A 147 17.67 28.84 10.73
C PHE A 147 18.30 29.85 11.69
N PRO A 148 19.63 29.82 11.90
CA PRO A 148 20.27 30.68 12.90
C PRO A 148 20.00 32.16 12.64
N ALA A 149 19.39 32.82 13.62
CA ALA A 149 19.17 34.25 13.61
C ALA A 149 19.57 34.92 14.93
N PHE A 150 20.24 36.07 14.83
CA PHE A 150 20.73 36.79 16.00
C PHE A 150 19.61 37.51 16.74
N VAL A 151 19.74 37.55 18.07
CA VAL A 151 18.84 38.28 18.97
C VAL A 151 19.55 39.56 19.40
N SER A 152 18.95 40.70 19.09
CA SER A 152 19.43 42.00 19.54
C SER A 152 19.10 42.23 21.02
N LYS A 153 20.06 42.79 21.77
CA LYS A 153 19.89 43.32 23.12
C LYS A 153 20.52 44.72 23.13
N PRO A 154 19.75 45.82 23.20
CA PRO A 154 18.29 45.91 23.37
C PRO A 154 17.49 45.41 22.15
N ALA A 155 16.22 45.07 22.35
CA ALA A 155 15.33 44.63 21.28
C ALA A 155 14.98 45.79 20.33
N TRP A 156 14.67 45.46 19.08
CA TRP A 156 14.17 46.45 18.11
C TRP A 156 12.71 46.77 18.39
N GLU A 157 12.37 48.04 18.38
CA GLU A 157 11.00 48.53 18.52
C GLU A 157 10.55 49.19 17.23
N ILE A 158 9.30 48.95 16.84
CA ILE A 158 8.68 49.59 15.67
C ILE A 158 7.89 50.81 16.10
N HIS A 159 7.98 51.91 15.35
CA HIS A 159 7.20 53.12 15.61
C HIS A 159 5.69 52.85 15.77
N GLU A 160 4.96 53.70 16.52
CA GLU A 160 3.54 53.48 16.85
C GLU A 160 2.64 53.30 15.62
N ASP A 161 3.00 53.94 14.51
CA ASP A 161 2.33 53.81 13.22
C ASP A 161 2.48 52.42 12.55
N GLY A 162 3.31 51.53 13.10
CA GLY A 162 3.51 50.17 12.59
C GLY A 162 4.10 50.11 11.18
N TRP A 163 3.68 49.09 10.42
CA TRP A 163 4.04 48.90 9.02
C TRP A 163 3.01 49.60 8.12
N LYS A 164 3.45 50.60 7.36
CA LYS A 164 2.62 51.35 6.41
C LYS A 164 2.72 50.78 5.00
N ASN A 165 1.70 51.01 4.17
CA ASN A 165 1.77 50.63 2.76
C ASN A 165 2.87 51.43 2.05
N ALA A 166 3.75 50.76 1.29
CA ALA A 166 4.84 51.44 0.60
C ALA A 166 4.34 52.40 -0.50
N GLU A 167 3.21 52.10 -1.15
CA GLU A 167 2.63 52.93 -2.20
C GLU A 167 2.19 54.31 -1.66
N GLU A 168 1.65 54.34 -0.45
CA GLU A 168 1.21 55.58 0.21
C GLU A 168 2.38 56.45 0.65
N GLU A 169 3.52 55.86 1.00
CA GLU A 169 4.68 56.55 1.56
C GLU A 169 5.69 57.03 0.50
N ILE A 170 5.93 56.26 -0.56
CA ILE A 170 6.95 56.56 -1.59
C ILE A 170 6.41 56.65 -3.03
N GLY A 171 5.13 56.33 -3.25
CA GLY A 171 4.46 56.41 -4.55
C GLY A 171 4.67 55.19 -5.45
N GLY A 172 3.64 54.85 -6.25
CA GLY A 172 3.63 53.68 -7.15
C GLY A 172 4.64 53.74 -8.31
N ASP A 173 4.94 54.94 -8.82
CA ASP A 173 5.95 55.12 -9.88
C ASP A 173 7.37 54.78 -9.37
N THR A 174 7.66 55.16 -8.13
CA THR A 174 8.91 54.83 -7.44
C THR A 174 9.05 53.33 -7.22
N LEU A 175 7.99 52.65 -6.80
CA LEU A 175 7.96 51.19 -6.63
C LEU A 175 8.15 50.44 -7.94
N SER A 176 7.56 50.94 -9.03
CA SER A 176 7.77 50.40 -10.38
C SER A 176 9.23 50.55 -10.83
N SER A 177 9.88 51.68 -10.49
CA SER A 177 11.31 51.88 -10.75
C SER A 177 12.18 50.91 -9.95
N ILE A 178 11.91 50.72 -8.64
CA ILE A 178 12.58 49.72 -7.80
C ILE A 178 12.43 48.32 -8.40
N HIS A 179 11.21 47.93 -8.80
CA HIS A 179 10.94 46.62 -9.41
C HIS A 179 11.78 46.38 -10.66
N SER A 180 11.86 47.38 -11.55
CA SER A 180 12.65 47.27 -12.78
C SER A 180 14.16 47.16 -12.50
N GLN A 181 14.67 47.91 -11.53
CA GLN A 181 16.08 47.87 -11.12
C GLN A 181 16.44 46.55 -10.44
N LEU A 182 15.56 46.00 -9.60
CA LEU A 182 15.79 44.70 -8.97
C LEU A 182 15.79 43.55 -10.00
N ARG A 183 14.99 43.66 -11.07
CA ARG A 183 14.97 42.66 -12.17
C ARG A 183 16.12 42.80 -13.16
N SER A 184 16.70 43.99 -13.33
CA SER A 184 17.82 44.22 -14.25
C SER A 184 19.15 43.69 -13.74
N HIS A 185 19.26 43.42 -12.43
CA HIS A 185 20.44 42.79 -11.84
C HIS A 185 20.52 41.30 -12.22
N ASN A 186 21.71 40.87 -12.66
CA ASN A 186 21.96 39.47 -13.05
C ASN A 186 21.78 38.47 -11.89
N ASN A 187 22.01 38.91 -10.65
CA ASN A 187 21.80 38.12 -9.44
C ASN A 187 20.73 38.80 -8.58
N PRO A 188 19.78 38.04 -8.01
CA PRO A 188 18.76 38.60 -7.13
C PRO A 188 19.42 39.20 -5.88
N LEU A 189 19.14 40.47 -5.59
CA LEU A 189 19.62 41.15 -4.40
C LEU A 189 18.69 40.83 -3.21
N PRO A 190 19.10 39.99 -2.24
CA PRO A 190 18.27 39.68 -1.06
C PRO A 190 18.03 40.90 -0.17
N TYR A 191 19.02 41.79 -0.16
CA TYR A 191 19.07 43.02 0.61
C TYR A 191 19.58 44.13 -0.31
N PHE A 192 19.01 45.32 -0.19
CA PHE A 192 19.37 46.44 -1.06
C PHE A 192 19.17 47.78 -0.35
N LEU A 193 19.89 48.80 -0.80
CA LEU A 193 19.84 50.17 -0.31
C LEU A 193 19.01 51.02 -1.26
N LEU A 194 18.27 51.97 -0.69
CA LEU A 194 17.47 52.93 -1.44
C LEU A 194 17.86 54.35 -1.04
N LYS A 195 18.04 55.19 -2.05
CA LYS A 195 18.26 56.63 -1.92
C LYS A 195 17.45 57.36 -2.98
N GLN A 196 16.81 58.44 -2.58
CA GLN A 196 16.14 59.36 -3.50
C GLN A 196 17.16 60.41 -3.97
N ASN A 197 17.28 60.59 -5.28
CA ASN A 197 18.19 61.55 -5.90
C ASN A 197 17.44 62.33 -7.01
N GLU A 198 17.25 63.63 -6.80
CA GLU A 198 16.61 64.55 -7.78
C GLU A 198 15.29 64.02 -8.41
N GLY A 199 14.46 63.34 -7.60
CA GLY A 199 13.18 62.79 -8.04
C GLY A 199 13.22 61.35 -8.57
N ASN A 200 14.40 60.75 -8.73
CA ASN A 200 14.59 59.35 -9.10
C ASN A 200 15.09 58.51 -7.92
N ILE A 201 14.74 57.22 -7.88
CA ILE A 201 15.24 56.28 -6.87
C ILE A 201 16.38 55.44 -7.44
N VAL A 202 17.43 55.24 -6.64
CA VAL A 202 18.59 54.41 -6.98
C VAL A 202 18.66 53.23 -6.04
N VAL A 203 18.86 52.03 -6.59
CA VAL A 203 19.08 50.77 -5.85
C VAL A 203 20.56 50.40 -5.90
N SER A 204 21.16 50.06 -4.76
CA SER A 204 22.54 49.56 -4.66
C SER A 204 22.64 48.40 -3.65
N PRO A 205 23.62 47.49 -3.77
CA PRO A 205 23.87 46.44 -2.77
C PRO A 205 24.18 46.99 -1.36
N VAL A 206 23.85 46.23 -0.32
CA VAL A 206 24.07 46.64 1.08
C VAL A 206 25.55 46.73 1.45
N GLU A 207 26.40 46.03 0.72
CA GLU A 207 27.86 46.07 0.85
C GLU A 207 28.44 47.47 0.59
N GLU A 208 27.76 48.31 -0.22
CA GLU A 208 28.20 49.66 -0.60
C GLU A 208 27.71 50.75 0.38
N TYR A 209 27.19 50.37 1.55
CA TYR A 209 26.51 51.25 2.52
C TYR A 209 27.24 52.57 2.81
N GLU A 210 28.55 52.51 3.09
CA GLU A 210 29.36 53.70 3.40
C GLU A 210 29.43 54.69 2.22
N GLN A 211 29.67 54.17 1.01
CA GLN A 211 29.84 54.99 -0.21
C GLN A 211 28.51 55.56 -0.67
N PHE A 212 27.45 54.74 -0.62
CA PHE A 212 26.12 55.09 -1.11
C PHE A 212 25.43 56.19 -0.28
N TYR A 213 25.62 56.15 1.05
CA TYR A 213 25.01 57.12 1.98
C TYR A 213 25.94 58.21 2.50
N ALA A 214 27.16 58.34 1.97
CA ALA A 214 28.16 59.33 2.42
C ALA A 214 27.62 60.78 2.49
N SER A 215 26.69 61.14 1.58
CA SER A 215 26.08 62.48 1.49
C SER A 215 24.60 62.54 1.87
N THR A 216 24.04 61.47 2.45
CA THR A 216 22.59 61.36 2.74
C THR A 216 22.32 61.42 4.25
N PRO A 217 21.43 62.31 4.73
CA PRO A 217 21.00 62.35 6.12
C PRO A 217 20.41 61.01 6.57
N HIS A 218 20.59 60.63 7.84
CA HIS A 218 20.10 59.34 8.38
C HIS A 218 18.59 59.14 8.21
N GLN A 219 17.81 60.22 8.21
CA GLN A 219 16.35 60.21 8.10
C GLN A 219 15.85 59.83 6.70
N GLU A 220 16.70 59.97 5.66
CA GLU A 220 16.35 59.70 4.25
C GLU A 220 16.86 58.32 3.79
N ARG A 221 17.54 57.57 4.66
CA ARG A 221 18.10 56.26 4.32
C ARG A 221 17.04 55.18 4.46
N THR A 222 16.75 54.47 3.37
CA THR A 222 15.79 53.34 3.37
C THR A 222 16.50 52.06 2.94
N ILE A 223 16.36 50.99 3.71
CA ILE A 223 16.98 49.69 3.41
C ILE A 223 15.87 48.69 3.10
N GLY A 224 15.96 48.07 1.92
CA GLY A 224 15.03 47.04 1.47
C GLY A 224 15.55 45.63 1.69
N PHE A 225 14.63 44.69 1.96
CA PHE A 225 14.93 43.27 1.90
C PHE A 225 13.76 42.50 1.30
N VAL A 226 14.08 41.37 0.67
CA VAL A 226 13.09 40.43 0.13
C VAL A 226 12.42 39.70 1.30
N ASP A 227 11.15 40.01 1.55
CA ASP A 227 10.44 39.49 2.72
C ASP A 227 9.71 38.16 2.39
N PRO A 228 10.12 37.03 2.99
CA PRO A 228 9.39 35.77 2.84
C PRO A 228 8.08 35.71 3.65
N SER A 229 7.83 36.68 4.54
CA SER A 229 6.61 36.74 5.33
C SER A 229 5.46 37.35 4.56
N SER A 230 4.32 36.67 4.57
CA SER A 230 3.05 37.22 4.11
C SER A 230 2.25 37.87 5.25
N ASP A 231 2.73 37.81 6.51
CA ASP A 231 2.05 38.36 7.69
C ASP A 231 2.11 39.91 7.70
N PRO A 232 0.96 40.61 7.84
CA PRO A 232 0.92 42.06 7.83
C PRO A 232 1.72 42.71 8.96
N HIS A 233 1.82 42.08 10.14
CA HIS A 233 2.46 42.66 11.32
C HIS A 233 3.90 42.19 11.50
N ASN A 234 4.20 40.95 11.13
CA ASN A 234 5.48 40.31 11.43
C ASN A 234 6.38 40.17 10.19
N PRO A 235 7.55 40.86 10.12
CA PRO A 235 8.54 40.65 9.08
C PRO A 235 9.12 39.23 9.10
N GLY A 236 9.60 38.79 7.95
CA GLY A 236 10.26 37.50 7.81
C GLY A 236 11.57 37.40 8.57
N TRP A 237 11.95 36.15 8.82
CA TRP A 237 13.16 35.77 9.53
C TRP A 237 14.48 36.45 9.04
N PRO A 238 14.71 36.70 7.73
CA PRO A 238 15.95 37.33 7.24
C PRO A 238 16.28 38.69 7.86
N LEU A 239 15.26 39.47 8.24
CA LEU A 239 15.46 40.81 8.78
C LEU A 239 16.32 40.81 10.05
N ARG A 240 16.24 39.75 10.88
CA ARG A 240 17.06 39.65 12.10
C ARG A 240 18.56 39.71 11.81
N ASN A 241 18.99 38.99 10.77
CA ASN A 241 20.40 38.89 10.41
C ASN A 241 20.89 40.15 9.69
N LEU A 242 20.03 40.80 8.90
CA LEU A 242 20.30 42.12 8.33
C LEU A 242 20.51 43.17 9.43
N LEU A 243 19.62 43.24 10.43
CA LEU A 243 19.75 44.21 11.53
C LEU A 243 21.01 43.95 12.36
N ALA A 244 21.39 42.70 12.57
CA ALA A 244 22.64 42.34 13.23
C ALA A 244 23.86 42.76 12.41
N TYR A 245 23.84 42.55 11.09
CA TYR A 245 24.89 42.98 10.16
C TYR A 245 25.09 44.51 10.21
N LEU A 246 24.00 45.27 10.11
CA LEU A 246 24.02 46.74 10.11
C LEU A 246 24.53 47.30 11.44
N ARG A 247 24.06 46.75 12.57
CA ARG A 247 24.51 47.19 13.91
C ARG A 247 25.96 46.85 14.19
N ALA A 248 26.45 45.72 13.69
CA ALA A 248 27.84 45.29 13.89
C ALA A 248 28.83 46.20 13.15
N LEU A 249 28.46 46.65 11.94
CA LEU A 249 29.35 47.46 11.10
C LEU A 249 29.14 48.97 11.28
N TYR A 250 27.91 49.43 11.52
CA TYR A 250 27.54 50.85 11.52
C TYR A 250 26.70 51.26 12.75
N PRO A 251 27.16 51.04 13.98
CA PRO A 251 26.35 51.22 15.20
C PRO A 251 25.80 52.63 15.39
N GLU A 252 26.56 53.68 15.07
CA GLU A 252 26.13 55.08 15.22
C GLU A 252 25.09 55.50 14.17
N ALA A 253 25.16 54.91 12.97
CA ALA A 253 24.27 55.23 11.86
C ALA A 253 22.94 54.47 11.87
N THR A 254 22.80 53.51 12.79
CA THR A 254 21.74 52.49 12.79
C THR A 254 20.86 52.50 14.04
N SER A 255 20.89 53.58 14.83
CA SER A 255 19.97 53.76 15.98
C SER A 255 18.50 53.82 15.56
N THR A 256 18.24 54.44 14.40
CA THR A 256 16.94 54.53 13.75
C THR A 256 17.09 54.17 12.27
N ILE A 257 16.34 53.17 11.80
CA ILE A 257 16.44 52.67 10.41
C ILE A 257 15.04 52.58 9.81
N ARG A 258 14.89 53.11 8.59
CA ARG A 258 13.69 52.90 7.77
C ARG A 258 13.87 51.63 6.92
N ILE A 259 12.98 50.66 7.10
CA ILE A 259 13.02 49.35 6.42
C ILE A 259 11.87 49.24 5.43
N LEU A 260 12.18 48.82 4.20
CA LEU A 260 11.21 48.40 3.19
C LEU A 260 11.14 46.87 3.13
N ARG A 261 9.97 46.32 3.44
CA ARG A 261 9.62 44.90 3.27
C ARG A 261 9.17 44.69 1.82
N TRP A 262 10.04 44.17 0.97
CA TRP A 262 9.73 43.95 -0.43
C TRP A 262 8.94 42.67 -0.64
N ARG A 263 7.71 42.79 -1.16
CA ARG A 263 6.75 41.69 -1.31
C ARG A 263 6.10 41.58 -2.69
N ASP A 264 6.59 42.32 -3.67
CA ASP A 264 5.97 42.39 -4.99
C ASP A 264 6.84 41.68 -6.04
N THR A 265 6.34 40.56 -6.55
CA THR A 265 6.98 39.81 -7.65
C THR A 265 6.67 40.41 -9.01
N GLU A 266 5.48 40.98 -9.16
CA GLU A 266 4.93 41.56 -10.39
C GLU A 266 4.41 42.96 -10.10
N ILE A 267 4.36 43.79 -11.14
CA ILE A 267 3.76 45.12 -11.03
C ILE A 267 2.24 44.91 -10.87
N PRO A 268 1.60 45.53 -9.86
CA PRO A 268 0.17 45.38 -9.64
C PRO A 268 -0.65 45.79 -10.88
N SER A 269 -1.71 45.03 -11.16
CA SER A 269 -2.72 45.43 -12.17
C SER A 269 -3.51 46.65 -11.67
N PRO A 270 -4.21 47.42 -12.52
CA PRO A 270 -4.92 48.64 -12.11
C PRO A 270 -5.95 48.49 -10.97
N ASN A 271 -6.37 47.26 -10.69
CA ASN A 271 -7.33 46.91 -9.63
C ASN A 271 -6.66 46.32 -8.37
N SER A 272 -5.32 46.32 -8.29
CA SER A 272 -4.53 45.78 -7.17
C SER A 272 -3.53 46.82 -6.68
N THR A 273 -3.30 46.85 -5.38
CA THR A 273 -2.29 47.72 -4.75
C THR A 273 -0.98 46.97 -4.53
N TRP A 274 0.09 47.71 -4.25
CA TRP A 274 1.37 47.12 -3.85
C TRP A 274 1.27 46.47 -2.46
N LYS A 275 1.92 45.30 -2.30
CA LYS A 275 1.94 44.53 -1.05
C LYS A 275 3.12 44.88 -0.14
N SER A 276 4.12 45.58 -0.67
CA SER A 276 5.30 46.01 0.08
C SER A 276 4.95 47.03 1.16
N GLN A 277 5.70 47.00 2.26
CA GLN A 277 5.43 47.82 3.44
C GLN A 277 6.69 48.52 3.95
N ILE A 278 6.53 49.72 4.51
CA ILE A 278 7.62 50.51 5.11
C ILE A 278 7.39 50.66 6.60
N GLY A 279 8.44 50.50 7.39
CA GLY A 279 8.40 50.69 8.85
C GLY A 279 9.66 51.37 9.36
N LEU A 280 9.51 52.18 10.40
CA LEU A 280 10.63 52.80 11.10
C LEU A 280 10.97 51.98 12.35
N LEU A 281 12.19 51.47 12.40
CA LEU A 281 12.71 50.66 13.50
C LEU A 281 13.70 51.48 14.33
N THR A 282 13.59 51.38 15.65
CA THR A 282 14.44 52.08 16.60
C THR A 282 14.97 51.12 17.66
N VAL A 283 16.12 51.44 18.24
CA VAL A 283 16.64 50.76 19.43
C VAL A 283 17.00 51.79 20.50
N GLU A 284 16.28 51.77 21.62
CA GLU A 284 16.57 52.65 22.75
C GLU A 284 17.89 52.27 23.45
N GLY A 285 18.74 53.27 23.75
CA GLY A 285 19.98 53.08 24.54
C GLY A 285 21.31 53.21 23.78
N ALA A 286 21.36 53.92 22.65
CA ALA A 286 22.61 54.16 21.91
C ALA A 286 23.56 55.16 22.59
N GLU A 287 23.11 55.93 23.57
CA GLU A 287 23.97 56.86 24.33
C GLU A 287 24.44 56.20 25.63
N SER A 288 25.77 55.98 25.74
CA SER A 288 26.51 55.66 26.98
C SER A 288 26.93 54.20 27.28
N LYS A 289 27.28 53.37 26.27
CA LYS A 289 28.27 52.28 26.44
C LYS A 289 29.11 52.04 25.18
N ALA A 290 29.62 53.12 24.56
CA ALA A 290 30.69 53.01 23.59
C ALA A 290 32.01 52.81 24.34
N ALA A 291 32.61 51.61 24.29
CA ALA A 291 34.07 51.41 24.14
C ALA A 291 34.64 50.01 24.46
N THR A 292 33.90 49.01 25.00
CA THR A 292 34.57 47.77 25.47
C THR A 292 34.03 46.40 25.03
N GLU A 293 32.90 46.28 24.33
CA GLU A 293 32.33 44.95 23.98
C GLU A 293 31.84 44.80 22.52
N THR A 294 32.40 45.54 21.56
CA THR A 294 31.97 45.49 20.14
C THR A 294 32.39 44.22 19.37
N THR A 295 33.01 43.23 20.00
CA THR A 295 33.52 42.01 19.34
C THR A 295 32.79 40.71 19.70
N LEU A 296 31.90 40.73 20.71
CA LEU A 296 31.22 39.51 21.17
C LEU A 296 29.98 39.19 20.33
N ARG A 297 29.91 37.96 19.80
CA ARG A 297 28.78 37.47 19.00
C ARG A 297 27.47 37.49 19.80
N PRO A 298 26.38 38.06 19.28
CA PRO A 298 25.06 37.99 19.91
C PRO A 298 24.52 36.57 20.05
N SER A 299 23.65 36.33 21.03
CA SER A 299 22.92 35.06 21.15
C SER A 299 22.06 34.81 19.91
N ALA A 300 22.03 33.57 19.42
CA ALA A 300 21.25 33.18 18.25
C ALA A 300 20.14 32.16 18.59
N VAL A 301 19.04 32.19 17.84
CA VAL A 301 17.90 31.26 17.93
C VAL A 301 17.47 30.83 16.53
N GLY A 302 16.79 29.68 16.38
CA GLY A 302 16.38 29.26 15.04
C GLY A 302 15.97 27.80 14.83
N TRP A 303 15.91 26.95 15.85
CA TRP A 303 15.44 25.58 15.68
C TRP A 303 13.97 25.54 15.27
N GLU A 304 13.67 24.82 14.19
CA GLU A 304 12.32 24.69 13.66
C GLU A 304 11.43 23.92 14.65
N LYS A 305 10.17 24.36 14.79
CA LYS A 305 9.17 23.62 15.55
C LYS A 305 8.55 22.51 14.69
N ASN A 306 8.22 21.40 15.32
CA ASN A 306 7.46 20.33 14.68
C ASN A 306 5.99 20.77 14.47
N PRO A 307 5.18 20.00 13.71
CA PRO A 307 3.76 20.31 13.50
C PRO A 307 2.91 20.40 14.80
N GLN A 308 3.42 19.87 15.92
CA GLN A 308 2.79 19.97 17.25
C GLN A 308 3.24 21.23 18.03
N GLY A 309 4.01 22.13 17.41
CA GLY A 309 4.50 23.36 18.03
C GLY A 309 5.65 23.18 19.02
N LYS A 310 6.20 21.97 19.17
CA LYS A 310 7.33 21.66 20.06
C LYS A 310 8.66 21.72 19.30
N LEU A 311 9.74 22.04 20.01
CA LEU A 311 11.10 21.93 19.47
C LEU A 311 11.48 20.45 19.36
N GLY A 312 11.52 19.93 18.14
CA GLY A 312 11.89 18.54 17.89
C GLY A 312 11.95 18.18 16.41
N PRO A 313 12.58 17.04 16.09
CA PRO A 313 12.75 16.59 14.71
C PRO A 313 11.42 16.18 14.07
N ARG A 314 11.39 16.21 12.74
CA ARG A 314 10.32 15.72 11.87
C ARG A 314 10.70 14.36 11.26
N VAL A 315 9.69 13.63 10.81
CA VAL A 315 9.86 12.32 10.14
C VAL A 315 9.13 12.35 8.79
N ALA A 316 9.84 12.02 7.72
CA ALA A 316 9.26 11.75 6.40
C ALA A 316 9.26 10.23 6.16
N ASP A 317 8.07 9.65 5.95
CA ASP A 317 7.89 8.25 5.54
C ASP A 317 7.68 8.19 4.03
N LEU A 318 8.70 7.74 3.30
CA LEU A 318 8.67 7.61 1.85
C LEU A 318 8.58 6.15 1.39
N ALA A 319 8.37 5.20 2.30
CA ALA A 319 8.18 3.80 1.95
C ALA A 319 7.08 3.59 0.89
N PRO A 320 5.93 4.30 0.91
CA PRO A 320 4.91 4.15 -0.13
C PRO A 320 5.38 4.54 -1.54
N MET A 321 6.40 5.40 -1.66
CA MET A 321 6.90 5.92 -2.94
C MET A 321 8.20 5.26 -3.39
N MET A 322 8.94 4.62 -2.47
CA MET A 322 10.30 4.13 -2.70
C MET A 322 10.45 2.61 -2.56
N ASP A 323 9.61 1.93 -1.77
CA ASP A 323 9.72 0.48 -1.57
C ASP A 323 9.13 -0.26 -2.78
N PRO A 324 9.93 -0.98 -3.58
CA PRO A 324 9.45 -1.69 -4.77
C PRO A 324 8.33 -2.69 -4.47
N SER A 325 8.37 -3.32 -3.29
CA SER A 325 7.37 -4.31 -2.87
C SER A 325 6.02 -3.65 -2.60
N ARG A 326 6.04 -2.48 -1.94
CA ARG A 326 4.82 -1.68 -1.69
C ARG A 326 4.28 -1.08 -2.97
N LEU A 327 5.14 -0.59 -3.85
CA LEU A 327 4.74 -0.08 -5.17
C LEU A 327 4.05 -1.16 -6.01
N ALA A 328 4.63 -2.37 -6.05
CA ALA A 328 4.00 -3.51 -6.72
C ALA A 328 2.63 -3.86 -6.10
N SER A 329 2.51 -3.87 -4.77
CA SER A 329 1.24 -4.11 -4.07
C SER A 329 0.18 -3.06 -4.43
N GLN A 330 0.55 -1.78 -4.40
CA GLN A 330 -0.35 -0.68 -4.74
C GLN A 330 -0.80 -0.73 -6.21
N ALA A 331 0.11 -1.10 -7.13
CA ALA A 331 -0.21 -1.24 -8.54
C ALA A 331 -1.20 -2.40 -8.81
N VAL A 332 -1.03 -3.54 -8.12
CA VAL A 332 -1.97 -4.67 -8.20
C VAL A 332 -3.35 -4.27 -7.63
N ASP A 333 -3.39 -3.64 -6.45
CA ASP A 333 -4.63 -3.18 -5.84
C ASP A 333 -5.35 -2.13 -6.70
N LEU A 334 -4.59 -1.26 -7.37
CA LEU A 334 -5.15 -0.24 -8.26
C LEU A 334 -5.88 -0.89 -9.45
N ASN A 335 -5.31 -1.94 -10.07
CA ASN A 335 -5.95 -2.63 -11.20
C ASN A 335 -7.32 -3.21 -10.80
N LEU A 336 -7.41 -3.83 -9.62
CA LEU A 336 -8.68 -4.36 -9.10
C LEU A 336 -9.66 -3.23 -8.77
N LYS A 337 -9.19 -2.15 -8.13
CA LYS A 337 -10.02 -0.96 -7.85
C LYS A 337 -10.55 -0.30 -9.12
N LEU A 338 -9.79 -0.32 -10.22
CA LEU A 338 -10.25 0.16 -11.52
C LEU A 338 -11.42 -0.67 -12.07
N MET A 339 -11.44 -1.98 -11.88
CA MET A 339 -12.60 -2.81 -12.24
C MET A 339 -13.85 -2.37 -11.46
N ARG A 340 -13.70 -2.13 -10.15
CA ARG A 340 -14.78 -1.62 -9.30
C ARG A 340 -15.27 -0.25 -9.76
N TRP A 341 -14.36 0.72 -9.94
CA TRP A 341 -14.76 2.09 -10.27
C TRP A 341 -15.31 2.27 -11.67
N ARG A 342 -14.80 1.50 -12.65
CA ARG A 342 -15.18 1.67 -14.07
C ARG A 342 -16.36 0.80 -14.49
N ILE A 343 -16.50 -0.39 -13.92
CA ILE A 343 -17.43 -1.41 -14.43
C ILE A 343 -18.44 -1.82 -13.35
N LEU A 344 -17.98 -2.19 -12.15
CA LEU A 344 -18.84 -2.77 -11.11
C LEU A 344 -18.65 -2.07 -9.74
N PRO A 345 -19.30 -0.92 -9.48
CA PRO A 345 -19.10 -0.15 -8.24
C PRO A 345 -19.44 -0.90 -6.95
N SER A 346 -20.38 -1.85 -7.02
CA SER A 346 -20.81 -2.72 -5.92
C SER A 346 -19.89 -3.91 -5.66
N LEU A 347 -18.84 -4.11 -6.47
CA LEU A 347 -17.85 -5.17 -6.27
C LEU A 347 -17.05 -4.94 -4.99
N ASP A 348 -17.11 -5.91 -4.09
CA ASP A 348 -16.42 -5.89 -2.81
C ASP A 348 -15.09 -6.68 -2.89
N LEU A 349 -14.02 -5.96 -3.23
CA LEU A 349 -12.67 -6.52 -3.36
C LEU A 349 -12.07 -6.95 -2.02
N ASP A 350 -12.53 -6.38 -0.91
CA ASP A 350 -11.99 -6.67 0.42
C ASP A 350 -12.41 -8.08 0.86
N LYS A 351 -13.64 -8.50 0.53
CA LYS A 351 -14.08 -9.90 0.74
C LYS A 351 -13.19 -10.91 0.01
N ILE A 352 -12.81 -10.61 -1.23
CA ILE A 352 -11.98 -11.51 -2.03
C ILE A 352 -10.55 -11.54 -1.48
N SER A 353 -9.94 -10.37 -1.27
CA SER A 353 -8.54 -10.26 -0.84
C SER A 353 -8.27 -10.85 0.56
N SER A 354 -9.25 -10.75 1.47
CA SER A 354 -9.16 -11.28 2.83
C SER A 354 -9.46 -12.79 2.96
N THR A 355 -10.03 -13.42 1.93
CA THR A 355 -10.35 -14.86 1.96
C THR A 355 -9.07 -15.69 2.01
N ARG A 356 -8.97 -16.60 2.98
CA ARG A 356 -7.87 -17.55 3.10
C ARG A 356 -8.20 -18.81 2.32
N CYS A 357 -7.40 -19.11 1.29
CA CYS A 357 -7.64 -20.24 0.40
C CYS A 357 -6.67 -21.40 0.68
N LEU A 358 -7.22 -22.58 0.97
CA LEU A 358 -6.49 -23.83 1.07
C LEU A 358 -6.58 -24.59 -0.25
N LEU A 359 -5.45 -24.90 -0.88
CA LEU A 359 -5.37 -25.64 -2.13
C LEU A 359 -4.85 -27.05 -1.84
N LEU A 360 -5.75 -28.04 -1.89
CA LEU A 360 -5.41 -29.45 -1.74
C LEU A 360 -5.03 -30.01 -3.10
N GLY A 361 -3.73 -30.08 -3.36
CA GLY A 361 -3.12 -30.38 -4.65
C GLY A 361 -2.34 -29.19 -5.20
N ALA A 362 -1.03 -29.36 -5.41
CA ALA A 362 -0.13 -28.41 -6.05
C ALA A 362 0.27 -28.87 -7.48
N GLY A 363 -0.56 -29.70 -8.10
CA GLY A 363 -0.43 -30.13 -9.49
C GLY A 363 -0.88 -29.06 -10.50
N THR A 364 -1.32 -29.51 -11.68
CA THR A 364 -1.73 -28.64 -12.79
C THR A 364 -2.83 -27.66 -12.37
N LEU A 365 -3.90 -28.16 -11.74
CA LEU A 365 -5.00 -27.34 -11.24
C LEU A 365 -4.54 -26.38 -10.15
N GLY A 366 -3.83 -26.87 -9.13
CA GLY A 366 -3.32 -26.06 -8.01
C GLY A 366 -2.53 -24.84 -8.47
N CYS A 367 -1.63 -25.04 -9.43
CA CYS A 367 -0.80 -23.96 -9.97
C CYS A 367 -1.62 -22.89 -10.70
N TYR A 368 -2.59 -23.28 -11.54
CA TYR A 368 -3.43 -22.31 -12.26
C TYR A 368 -4.44 -21.62 -11.33
N VAL A 369 -5.06 -22.35 -10.41
CA VAL A 369 -5.97 -21.78 -9.40
C VAL A 369 -5.25 -20.73 -8.56
N ALA A 370 -4.04 -21.03 -8.07
CA ALA A 370 -3.26 -20.09 -7.29
C ALA A 370 -2.92 -18.80 -8.04
N ARG A 371 -2.55 -18.91 -9.34
CA ARG A 371 -2.29 -17.73 -10.19
C ARG A 371 -3.55 -16.88 -10.40
N ALA A 372 -4.70 -17.52 -10.62
CA ALA A 372 -5.97 -16.81 -10.77
C ALA A 372 -6.43 -16.14 -9.46
N LEU A 373 -6.29 -16.82 -8.30
CA LEU A 373 -6.58 -16.25 -6.98
C LEU A 373 -5.72 -15.02 -6.69
N MET A 374 -4.41 -15.10 -6.98
CA MET A 374 -3.49 -13.97 -6.84
C MET A 374 -3.87 -12.81 -7.77
N GLY A 375 -4.34 -13.11 -8.99
CA GLY A 375 -4.87 -12.10 -9.92
C GLY A 375 -6.09 -11.36 -9.38
N TRP A 376 -6.95 -12.05 -8.62
CA TRP A 376 -8.10 -11.49 -7.90
C TRP A 376 -7.73 -10.79 -6.58
N GLY A 377 -6.44 -10.74 -6.23
CA GLY A 377 -5.94 -10.03 -5.05
C GLY A 377 -6.00 -10.84 -3.74
N VAL A 378 -6.25 -12.15 -3.81
CA VAL A 378 -6.19 -13.05 -2.64
C VAL A 378 -4.79 -13.02 -2.04
N ARG A 379 -4.70 -12.76 -0.72
CA ARG A 379 -3.41 -12.58 -0.03
C ARG A 379 -2.92 -13.81 0.69
N THR A 380 -3.79 -14.74 1.08
CA THR A 380 -3.40 -15.94 1.84
C THR A 380 -3.73 -17.21 1.06
N ILE A 381 -2.69 -17.93 0.63
CA ILE A 381 -2.81 -19.19 -0.12
C ILE A 381 -1.93 -20.25 0.52
N THR A 382 -2.52 -21.38 0.90
CA THR A 382 -1.78 -22.50 1.48
C THR A 382 -1.90 -23.72 0.58
N PHE A 383 -0.77 -24.31 0.21
CA PHE A 383 -0.72 -25.54 -0.59
C PHE A 383 -0.54 -26.77 0.28
N VAL A 384 -1.20 -27.85 -0.10
CA VAL A 384 -0.98 -29.20 0.45
C VAL A 384 -0.73 -30.16 -0.70
N ASP A 385 0.42 -30.83 -0.69
CA ASP A 385 0.80 -31.83 -1.71
C ASP A 385 1.92 -32.72 -1.16
N SER A 386 1.82 -34.04 -1.31
CA SER A 386 2.84 -35.00 -0.87
C SER A 386 3.96 -35.23 -1.91
N GLY A 387 3.76 -34.79 -3.14
CA GLY A 387 4.63 -35.07 -4.27
C GLY A 387 5.85 -34.15 -4.39
N LYS A 388 6.76 -34.57 -5.27
CA LYS A 388 7.92 -33.79 -5.70
C LYS A 388 7.79 -33.37 -7.16
N VAL A 389 8.44 -32.27 -7.53
CA VAL A 389 8.43 -31.77 -8.92
C VAL A 389 9.22 -32.72 -9.80
N SER A 390 8.60 -33.25 -10.86
CA SER A 390 9.26 -34.09 -11.87
C SER A 390 9.49 -33.34 -13.18
N PHE A 391 10.39 -33.84 -14.04
CA PHE A 391 10.76 -33.17 -15.30
C PHE A 391 9.60 -32.89 -16.28
N SER A 392 8.51 -33.67 -16.21
CA SER A 392 7.33 -33.44 -17.04
C SER A 392 6.38 -32.39 -16.47
N ASN A 393 6.60 -31.92 -15.23
CA ASN A 393 5.70 -31.01 -14.53
C ASN A 393 5.78 -29.55 -15.03
N PRO A 394 6.95 -28.90 -15.18
CA PRO A 394 7.04 -27.46 -15.48
C PRO A 394 6.24 -27.00 -16.71
N VAL A 395 6.13 -27.84 -17.74
CA VAL A 395 5.37 -27.52 -18.97
C VAL A 395 3.85 -27.51 -18.77
N ARG A 396 3.33 -28.09 -17.68
CA ARG A 396 1.90 -28.15 -17.34
C ARG A 396 1.57 -27.43 -16.03
N GLN A 397 2.55 -27.26 -15.14
CA GLN A 397 2.38 -26.75 -13.78
C GLN A 397 3.13 -25.43 -13.67
N PRO A 398 2.47 -24.28 -13.95
CA PRO A 398 3.13 -22.99 -14.22
C PRO A 398 3.76 -22.31 -12.99
N LEU A 399 3.89 -23.00 -11.86
CA LEU A 399 4.64 -22.50 -10.70
C LEU A 399 6.03 -23.14 -10.58
N PHE A 400 6.33 -24.17 -11.37
CA PHE A 400 7.60 -24.87 -11.32
C PHE A 400 8.46 -24.55 -12.54
N GLU A 401 9.77 -24.48 -12.31
CA GLU A 401 10.78 -24.33 -13.36
C GLU A 401 11.61 -25.61 -13.49
N PHE A 402 12.38 -25.72 -14.58
CA PHE A 402 13.28 -26.85 -14.79
C PHE A 402 14.26 -27.07 -13.63
N SER A 403 14.73 -25.99 -13.00
CA SER A 403 15.62 -26.01 -11.84
C SER A 403 14.99 -26.67 -10.62
N ASP A 404 13.66 -26.69 -10.49
CA ASP A 404 12.96 -27.32 -9.37
C ASP A 404 12.89 -28.84 -9.50
N CYS A 405 13.20 -29.39 -10.68
CA CYS A 405 13.27 -30.83 -10.94
C CYS A 405 14.63 -31.46 -10.58
N LEU A 406 15.67 -30.63 -10.41
CA LEU A 406 17.02 -31.10 -10.12
C LEU A 406 17.11 -31.75 -8.73
N GLU A 407 18.16 -32.54 -8.49
CA GLU A 407 18.43 -33.17 -7.19
C GLU A 407 17.29 -34.06 -6.64
N GLY A 408 16.54 -34.68 -7.55
CA GLY A 408 15.41 -35.56 -7.19
C GLY A 408 14.09 -34.81 -6.95
N GLY A 409 14.04 -33.52 -7.31
CA GLY A 409 12.83 -32.70 -7.29
C GLY A 409 12.54 -32.09 -5.93
N LYS A 410 12.22 -30.79 -5.92
CA LYS A 410 11.76 -30.09 -4.72
C LYS A 410 10.35 -30.56 -4.30
N PRO A 411 9.99 -30.48 -3.01
CA PRO A 411 8.61 -30.70 -2.57
C PRO A 411 7.65 -29.71 -3.26
N LYS A 412 6.58 -30.20 -3.87
CA LYS A 412 5.68 -29.38 -4.69
C LYS A 412 5.01 -28.25 -3.91
N ALA A 413 4.48 -28.55 -2.73
CA ALA A 413 3.74 -27.57 -1.94
C ALA A 413 4.61 -26.37 -1.54
N GLU A 414 5.83 -26.62 -1.07
CA GLU A 414 6.79 -25.58 -0.68
C GLU A 414 7.30 -24.81 -1.90
N ALA A 415 7.66 -25.52 -2.98
CA ALA A 415 8.11 -24.88 -4.22
C ALA A 415 7.04 -23.97 -4.83
N ALA A 416 5.76 -24.37 -4.77
CA ALA A 416 4.64 -23.56 -5.26
C ALA A 416 4.45 -22.29 -4.42
N ALA A 417 4.57 -22.38 -3.09
CA ALA A 417 4.49 -21.23 -2.20
C ALA A 417 5.63 -20.23 -2.46
N GLU A 418 6.87 -20.71 -2.62
CA GLU A 418 8.02 -19.86 -2.94
C GLU A 418 7.91 -19.22 -4.34
N ALA A 419 7.35 -19.95 -5.31
CA ALA A 419 7.05 -19.40 -6.63
C ALA A 419 6.04 -18.24 -6.55
N LEU A 420 4.98 -18.35 -5.74
CA LEU A 420 4.04 -17.25 -5.54
C LEU A 420 4.70 -16.03 -4.91
N LYS A 421 5.55 -16.21 -3.89
CA LYS A 421 6.31 -15.10 -3.26
C LYS A 421 7.25 -14.41 -4.23
N ARG A 422 7.86 -15.16 -5.17
CA ARG A 422 8.65 -14.58 -6.27
C ARG A 422 7.80 -13.74 -7.22
N ILE A 423 6.59 -14.18 -7.53
CA ILE A 423 5.70 -13.45 -8.44
C ILE A 423 5.15 -12.18 -7.76
N PHE A 424 4.72 -12.29 -6.51
CA PHE A 424 4.21 -11.17 -5.73
C PHE A 424 4.69 -11.24 -4.26
N PRO A 425 5.67 -10.44 -3.84
CA PRO A 425 6.24 -10.49 -2.49
C PRO A 425 5.24 -10.20 -1.36
N GLY A 426 4.12 -9.54 -1.65
CA GLY A 426 3.08 -9.24 -0.66
C GLY A 426 2.12 -10.41 -0.38
N ILE A 427 2.34 -11.59 -0.98
CA ILE A 427 1.50 -12.78 -0.72
C ILE A 427 1.96 -13.53 0.54
N ASN A 428 1.00 -13.93 1.36
CA ASN A 428 1.20 -14.89 2.44
C ASN A 428 0.96 -16.31 1.89
N ALA A 429 2.00 -16.88 1.27
CA ALA A 429 1.96 -18.23 0.73
C ALA A 429 2.72 -19.23 1.62
N THR A 430 2.09 -20.36 1.93
CA THR A 430 2.72 -21.47 2.67
C THR A 430 2.49 -22.81 1.99
N GLY A 431 3.39 -23.76 2.20
CA GLY A 431 3.32 -25.10 1.63
C GLY A 431 3.50 -26.17 2.71
N HIS A 432 2.69 -27.22 2.64
CA HIS A 432 2.77 -28.34 3.56
C HIS A 432 2.81 -29.67 2.81
N THR A 433 3.90 -30.42 2.99
CA THR A 433 3.97 -31.81 2.55
C THR A 433 3.18 -32.69 3.50
N ILE A 434 1.99 -33.12 3.07
CA ILE A 434 1.06 -33.97 3.81
C ILE A 434 0.52 -35.01 2.83
N SER A 435 0.54 -36.28 3.23
CA SER A 435 -0.15 -37.33 2.47
C SER A 435 -1.61 -37.39 2.91
N ILE A 436 -2.53 -37.50 1.96
CA ILE A 436 -3.96 -37.60 2.24
C ILE A 436 -4.33 -39.08 2.27
N PRO A 437 -4.72 -39.66 3.42
CA PRO A 437 -5.17 -41.04 3.48
C PRO A 437 -6.42 -41.24 2.61
N MET A 438 -6.45 -42.35 1.88
CA MET A 438 -7.49 -42.65 0.89
C MET A 438 -8.34 -43.83 1.35
N PRO A 439 -9.67 -43.78 1.23
CA PRO A 439 -10.53 -44.95 1.42
C PRO A 439 -10.13 -46.12 0.53
N GLY A 440 -10.19 -47.34 1.07
CA GLY A 440 -9.80 -48.55 0.35
C GLY A 440 -8.28 -48.81 0.26
N HIS A 441 -7.44 -47.91 0.80
CA HIS A 441 -5.99 -48.10 0.92
C HIS A 441 -5.59 -48.29 2.40
N PRO A 442 -5.40 -49.55 2.84
CA PRO A 442 -5.13 -49.83 4.24
C PRO A 442 -3.86 -49.14 4.75
N ILE A 443 -3.96 -48.50 5.91
CA ILE A 443 -2.80 -47.96 6.61
C ILE A 443 -2.04 -49.13 7.21
N SER A 444 -0.74 -49.24 6.91
CA SER A 444 0.11 -50.27 7.50
C SER A 444 -0.02 -50.29 9.02
N SER A 445 -0.16 -51.48 9.60
CA SER A 445 -0.30 -51.71 11.04
C SER A 445 0.96 -51.33 11.85
N ASN A 446 2.02 -50.88 11.18
CA ASN A 446 3.22 -50.36 11.82
C ASN A 446 2.90 -49.09 12.62
N ALA A 447 3.36 -49.06 13.88
CA ALA A 447 3.10 -47.96 14.81
C ALA A 447 3.52 -46.57 14.26
N ALA A 448 4.61 -46.52 13.49
CA ALA A 448 5.09 -45.28 12.86
C ALA A 448 4.14 -44.76 11.76
N SER A 449 3.61 -45.64 10.91
CA SER A 449 2.67 -45.28 9.84
C SER A 449 1.34 -44.81 10.40
N MET A 450 0.85 -45.48 11.46
CA MET A 450 -0.34 -45.07 12.19
C MET A 450 -0.17 -43.70 12.86
N ALA A 451 0.96 -43.47 13.55
CA ALA A 451 1.24 -42.18 14.18
C ALA A 451 1.34 -41.05 13.14
N GLN A 452 1.95 -41.31 11.99
CA GLN A 452 2.04 -40.36 10.89
C GLN A 452 0.67 -40.02 10.31
N ALA A 453 -0.18 -41.02 10.04
CA ALA A 453 -1.53 -40.79 9.53
C ALA A 453 -2.39 -39.96 10.50
N ILE A 454 -2.29 -40.22 11.81
CA ILE A 454 -2.96 -39.41 12.84
C ILE A 454 -2.48 -37.96 12.79
N ALA A 455 -1.16 -37.74 12.70
CA ALA A 455 -0.57 -36.41 12.63
C ALA A 455 -0.99 -35.66 11.35
N ASP A 456 -1.02 -36.35 10.20
CA ASP A 456 -1.41 -35.79 8.91
C ASP A 456 -2.88 -35.38 8.89
N VAL A 457 -3.78 -36.23 9.41
CA VAL A 457 -5.21 -35.92 9.54
C VAL A 457 -5.41 -34.73 10.47
N ALA A 458 -4.79 -34.73 11.67
CA ALA A 458 -4.92 -33.62 12.61
C ALA A 458 -4.40 -32.30 12.02
N LYS A 459 -3.30 -32.34 11.26
CA LYS A 459 -2.78 -31.16 10.56
C LYS A 459 -3.72 -30.69 9.46
N MET A 460 -4.33 -31.61 8.70
CA MET A 460 -5.33 -31.29 7.69
C MET A 460 -6.58 -30.66 8.28
N GLU A 461 -7.11 -31.22 9.38
CA GLU A 461 -8.24 -30.65 10.12
C GLU A 461 -7.96 -29.22 10.56
N LYS A 462 -6.76 -28.97 11.11
CA LYS A 462 -6.32 -27.62 11.50
C LYS A 462 -6.24 -26.69 10.31
N LEU A 463 -5.63 -27.13 9.20
CA LEU A 463 -5.53 -26.31 7.98
C LEU A 463 -6.92 -25.96 7.43
N ILE A 464 -7.86 -26.90 7.39
CA ILE A 464 -9.23 -26.63 6.96
C ILE A 464 -9.90 -25.63 7.92
N ASP A 465 -9.63 -25.71 9.22
CA ASP A 465 -10.15 -24.76 10.22
C ASP A 465 -9.63 -23.33 10.00
N ASP A 466 -8.33 -23.22 9.75
CA ASP A 466 -7.60 -21.96 9.58
C ASP A 466 -7.89 -21.27 8.24
N HIS A 467 -8.67 -21.88 7.35
CA HIS A 467 -9.00 -21.34 6.02
C HIS A 467 -10.51 -21.16 5.81
N ASP A 468 -10.87 -20.28 4.88
CA ASP A 468 -12.27 -19.92 4.62
C ASP A 468 -12.84 -20.68 3.42
N ALA A 469 -12.00 -20.90 2.39
CA ALA A 469 -12.32 -21.67 1.19
C ALA A 469 -11.31 -22.80 0.96
N VAL A 470 -11.80 -23.99 0.65
CA VAL A 470 -11.02 -25.20 0.39
C VAL A 470 -11.21 -25.63 -1.07
N PHE A 471 -10.13 -25.71 -1.82
CA PHE A 471 -10.14 -26.23 -3.18
C PHE A 471 -9.66 -27.67 -3.20
N LEU A 472 -10.49 -28.58 -3.73
CA LEU A 472 -10.15 -29.98 -3.96
C LEU A 472 -9.62 -30.11 -5.39
N LEU A 473 -8.29 -30.14 -5.53
CA LEU A 473 -7.55 -30.10 -6.79
C LEU A 473 -6.68 -31.35 -6.98
N MET A 474 -7.15 -32.44 -6.39
CA MET A 474 -6.45 -33.71 -6.29
C MET A 474 -6.63 -34.52 -7.58
N ASP A 475 -5.81 -35.55 -7.71
CA ASP A 475 -5.67 -36.37 -8.91
C ASP A 475 -6.50 -37.66 -8.91
N SER A 476 -7.13 -38.01 -7.78
CA SER A 476 -7.99 -39.18 -7.67
C SER A 476 -9.30 -38.88 -6.93
N ARG A 477 -10.30 -39.72 -7.16
CA ARG A 477 -11.58 -39.65 -6.45
C ARG A 477 -11.45 -39.98 -4.97
N GLU A 478 -10.69 -41.00 -4.59
CA GLU A 478 -10.62 -41.44 -3.20
C GLU A 478 -10.02 -40.36 -2.30
N SER A 479 -9.01 -39.67 -2.81
CA SER A 479 -8.27 -38.66 -2.07
C SER A 479 -9.10 -37.40 -1.76
N ARG A 480 -10.16 -37.13 -2.54
CA ARG A 480 -11.13 -36.05 -2.28
C ARG A 480 -12.06 -36.34 -1.09
N TRP A 481 -12.16 -37.60 -0.62
CA TRP A 481 -13.20 -38.02 0.33
C TRP A 481 -12.99 -37.42 1.71
N LEU A 482 -11.80 -37.62 2.28
CA LEU A 482 -11.47 -37.13 3.62
C LEU A 482 -11.63 -35.60 3.72
N PRO A 483 -11.06 -34.78 2.81
CA PRO A 483 -11.29 -33.34 2.80
C PRO A 483 -12.76 -32.93 2.67
N THR A 484 -13.55 -33.71 1.91
CA THR A 484 -15.00 -33.46 1.75
C THR A 484 -15.73 -33.61 3.08
N VAL A 485 -15.48 -34.70 3.80
CA VAL A 485 -16.10 -34.98 5.10
C VAL A 485 -15.72 -33.92 6.13
N ILE A 486 -14.42 -33.61 6.26
CA ILE A 486 -13.93 -32.61 7.23
C ILE A 486 -14.53 -31.23 6.92
N SER A 487 -14.49 -30.81 5.66
CA SER A 487 -14.97 -29.49 5.26
C SER A 487 -16.49 -29.34 5.39
N ALA A 488 -17.25 -30.41 5.12
CA ALA A 488 -18.69 -30.45 5.32
C ALA A 488 -19.07 -30.36 6.81
N SER A 489 -18.38 -31.12 7.68
CA SER A 489 -18.57 -31.04 9.14
C SER A 489 -18.30 -29.63 9.67
N LYS A 490 -17.22 -28.98 9.18
CA LYS A 490 -16.81 -27.62 9.57
C LYS A 490 -17.55 -26.49 8.87
N GLY A 491 -18.47 -26.78 7.96
CA GLY A 491 -19.25 -25.76 7.23
C GLY A 491 -18.40 -24.83 6.35
N LYS A 492 -17.33 -25.33 5.74
CA LYS A 492 -16.42 -24.54 4.89
C LYS A 492 -16.94 -24.41 3.46
N ILE A 493 -16.52 -23.35 2.75
CA ILE A 493 -16.73 -23.25 1.31
C ILE A 493 -15.81 -24.27 0.64
N VAL A 494 -16.37 -25.21 -0.11
CA VAL A 494 -15.60 -26.21 -0.86
C VAL A 494 -15.84 -26.05 -2.34
N LEU A 495 -14.75 -25.92 -3.09
CA LEU A 495 -14.75 -25.93 -4.55
C LEU A 495 -13.98 -27.13 -5.04
N ASN A 496 -14.63 -27.96 -5.83
CA ASN A 496 -14.05 -29.17 -6.39
C ASN A 496 -13.82 -28.99 -7.88
N ALA A 497 -12.62 -29.31 -8.35
CA ALA A 497 -12.28 -29.33 -9.76
C ALA A 497 -11.65 -30.67 -10.13
N ALA A 498 -12.20 -31.32 -11.16
CA ALA A 498 -11.79 -32.62 -11.66
C ALA A 498 -11.62 -32.57 -13.18
N LEU A 499 -10.69 -33.38 -13.71
CA LEU A 499 -10.32 -33.39 -15.12
C LEU A 499 -10.46 -34.79 -15.70
N GLY A 500 -11.15 -34.89 -16.84
CA GLY A 500 -11.06 -36.01 -17.77
C GLY A 500 -10.08 -35.71 -18.91
N PHE A 501 -10.04 -36.60 -19.91
CA PHE A 501 -9.18 -36.42 -21.08
C PHE A 501 -9.52 -35.15 -21.89
N ASP A 502 -10.82 -34.94 -22.18
CA ASP A 502 -11.36 -33.86 -23.00
C ASP A 502 -12.45 -33.03 -22.28
N SER A 503 -12.73 -33.35 -21.01
CA SER A 503 -13.79 -32.75 -20.21
C SER A 503 -13.29 -32.32 -18.83
N TYR A 504 -14.03 -31.41 -18.19
CA TYR A 504 -13.77 -30.99 -16.81
C TYR A 504 -15.08 -30.84 -16.03
N LEU A 505 -14.98 -30.96 -14.71
CA LEU A 505 -16.05 -30.67 -13.77
C LEU A 505 -15.53 -29.65 -12.75
N VAL A 506 -16.27 -28.55 -12.58
CA VAL A 506 -16.09 -27.61 -11.47
C VAL A 506 -17.39 -27.54 -10.71
N MET A 507 -17.35 -27.69 -9.39
CA MET A 507 -18.55 -27.57 -8.56
C MET A 507 -18.25 -26.99 -7.19
N ARG A 508 -19.26 -26.38 -6.57
CA ARG A 508 -19.25 -26.03 -5.15
C ARG A 508 -20.05 -27.05 -4.34
N HIS A 509 -19.62 -27.38 -3.14
CA HIS A 509 -20.45 -28.22 -2.26
C HIS A 509 -21.56 -27.39 -1.62
N GLY A 510 -22.67 -28.03 -1.27
CA GLY A 510 -23.75 -27.42 -0.50
C GLY A 510 -23.38 -27.14 0.95
N ALA A 511 -24.09 -26.19 1.55
CA ALA A 511 -24.02 -25.93 2.99
C ALA A 511 -24.52 -27.12 3.80
N ARG A 512 -24.01 -27.28 5.02
CA ARG A 512 -24.47 -28.27 5.99
C ARG A 512 -25.97 -28.08 6.29
N ALA A 513 -26.71 -29.19 6.41
CA ALA A 513 -28.17 -29.13 6.52
C ALA A 513 -28.63 -28.46 7.82
N SER A 514 -27.93 -28.74 8.93
CA SER A 514 -28.16 -28.08 10.23
C SER A 514 -27.90 -26.57 10.22
N SER A 515 -27.16 -26.07 9.24
CA SER A 515 -26.89 -24.63 9.06
C SER A 515 -27.87 -23.94 8.11
N LEU A 516 -28.82 -24.67 7.50
CA LEU A 516 -29.80 -24.09 6.57
C LEU A 516 -30.85 -23.28 7.36
N SER A 517 -30.76 -21.95 7.28
CA SER A 517 -31.83 -21.04 7.69
C SER A 517 -32.92 -20.92 6.64
N ILE A 518 -34.03 -20.28 6.99
CA ILE A 518 -34.98 -19.75 6.00
C ILE A 518 -34.29 -18.56 5.32
N GLY A 519 -34.20 -18.56 3.98
CA GLY A 519 -33.62 -17.45 3.23
C GLY A 519 -34.43 -16.17 3.41
N LYS A 520 -33.88 -15.01 3.03
CA LYS A 520 -34.58 -13.72 3.13
C LYS A 520 -35.93 -13.70 2.39
N ASP A 521 -36.10 -14.60 1.43
CA ASP A 521 -37.29 -14.73 0.58
C ASP A 521 -38.36 -15.65 1.21
N GLY A 522 -38.17 -16.11 2.45
CA GLY A 522 -39.11 -16.98 3.16
C GLY A 522 -39.08 -18.45 2.71
N LYS A 523 -38.24 -18.81 1.72
CA LYS A 523 -38.05 -20.18 1.24
C LYS A 523 -36.86 -20.87 1.94
N PRO A 524 -36.92 -22.18 2.22
CA PRO A 524 -35.76 -22.92 2.72
C PRO A 524 -34.65 -22.92 1.66
N HIS A 525 -33.41 -22.69 2.08
CA HIS A 525 -32.26 -22.78 1.18
C HIS A 525 -32.18 -24.18 0.55
N GLN A 526 -31.90 -24.25 -0.75
CA GLN A 526 -31.79 -25.51 -1.48
C GLN A 526 -30.57 -26.31 -0.98
N LYS A 527 -30.77 -27.56 -0.55
CA LYS A 527 -29.70 -28.46 -0.11
C LYS A 527 -28.95 -29.02 -1.34
N LEU A 528 -27.86 -28.36 -1.72
CA LEU A 528 -27.01 -28.80 -2.82
C LEU A 528 -26.14 -30.00 -2.41
N GLY A 529 -25.91 -30.92 -3.35
CA GLY A 529 -25.05 -32.08 -3.12
C GLY A 529 -23.56 -31.76 -3.06
N CYS A 530 -22.77 -32.68 -2.51
CA CYS A 530 -21.32 -32.70 -2.67
C CYS A 530 -20.93 -33.55 -3.90
N TYR A 531 -19.63 -33.67 -4.16
CA TYR A 531 -19.11 -34.49 -5.25
C TYR A 531 -19.60 -35.95 -5.26
N TYR A 532 -19.84 -36.53 -4.08
CA TYR A 532 -20.28 -37.93 -3.93
C TYR A 532 -21.81 -38.11 -3.89
N CYS A 533 -22.61 -37.05 -4.02
CA CYS A 533 -24.08 -37.18 -3.94
C CYS A 533 -24.71 -37.78 -5.19
N ASN A 534 -24.10 -37.57 -6.36
CA ASN A 534 -24.69 -37.94 -7.64
C ASN A 534 -24.18 -39.29 -8.17
N ASP A 535 -23.47 -40.05 -7.35
CA ASP A 535 -22.94 -41.36 -7.70
C ASP A 535 -23.21 -42.34 -6.56
N ILE A 536 -23.80 -43.48 -6.90
CA ILE A 536 -24.24 -44.50 -5.93
C ILE A 536 -23.09 -45.38 -5.44
N VAL A 537 -21.88 -45.26 -6.00
CA VAL A 537 -20.72 -46.10 -5.66
C VAL A 537 -19.80 -45.41 -4.63
N ALA A 538 -19.40 -46.12 -3.58
CA ALA A 538 -18.42 -45.63 -2.62
C ALA A 538 -17.02 -45.46 -3.25
N PRO A 539 -16.20 -44.50 -2.77
CA PRO A 539 -14.80 -44.43 -3.19
C PRO A 539 -14.06 -45.69 -2.71
N ALA A 540 -13.59 -46.51 -3.65
CA ALA A 540 -12.73 -47.67 -3.44
C ALA A 540 -11.50 -47.56 -4.38
N ASP A 541 -10.47 -48.41 -4.20
CA ASP A 541 -9.22 -48.38 -4.98
C ASP A 541 -9.51 -48.36 -6.49
N SER A 542 -9.40 -47.17 -7.06
CA SER A 542 -9.61 -46.93 -8.49
C SER A 542 -8.30 -46.75 -9.22
N LEU A 543 -7.15 -46.78 -8.54
CA LEU A 543 -5.83 -46.61 -9.15
C LEU A 543 -5.47 -47.78 -10.08
N THR A 544 -6.17 -48.91 -9.97
CA THR A 544 -5.95 -50.09 -10.81
C THR A 544 -6.78 -50.17 -12.10
N ASP A 545 -7.97 -49.52 -12.22
CA ASP A 545 -8.94 -49.94 -13.29
C ASP A 545 -9.92 -48.90 -13.96
N ARG A 546 -9.82 -47.55 -13.85
CA ARG A 546 -10.81 -46.62 -14.53
C ARG A 546 -10.26 -45.30 -15.09
N THR A 547 -10.93 -44.67 -16.06
CA THR A 547 -10.40 -43.54 -16.87
C THR A 547 -10.76 -42.10 -16.44
N LEU A 548 -11.86 -41.86 -15.72
CA LEU A 548 -12.24 -40.51 -15.27
C LEU A 548 -11.62 -40.24 -13.90
N ASP A 549 -10.87 -39.14 -13.75
CA ASP A 549 -10.04 -38.86 -12.56
C ASP A 549 -8.82 -39.81 -12.41
N GLN A 550 -8.32 -40.43 -13.50
CA GLN A 550 -6.99 -41.06 -13.53
C GLN A 550 -5.98 -40.22 -14.32
N MET A 551 -4.85 -39.92 -13.67
CA MET A 551 -3.63 -39.32 -14.22
C MET A 551 -3.84 -37.97 -14.93
N CYS A 552 -3.78 -36.86 -14.17
CA CYS A 552 -3.75 -35.48 -14.68
C CYS A 552 -2.67 -35.21 -15.75
N THR A 553 -1.74 -36.14 -15.98
CA THR A 553 -0.72 -36.15 -17.03
C THR A 553 -1.26 -36.40 -18.44
N VAL A 554 -2.38 -37.14 -18.59
CA VAL A 554 -2.96 -37.51 -19.90
C VAL A 554 -4.22 -36.70 -20.20
N THR A 555 -4.22 -35.41 -19.88
CA THR A 555 -5.31 -34.49 -20.21
C THR A 555 -4.88 -33.50 -21.30
N ARG A 556 -5.83 -33.02 -22.10
CA ARG A 556 -5.56 -31.92 -23.05
C ARG A 556 -5.09 -30.69 -22.27
N PRO A 557 -3.91 -30.10 -22.59
CA PRO A 557 -3.30 -29.05 -21.76
C PRO A 557 -4.19 -27.82 -21.49
N GLY A 558 -5.10 -27.49 -22.42
CA GLY A 558 -6.01 -26.36 -22.28
C GLY A 558 -7.13 -26.54 -21.25
N LEU A 559 -7.41 -27.76 -20.77
CA LEU A 559 -8.49 -28.02 -19.82
C LEU A 559 -8.22 -27.46 -18.43
N ALA A 560 -7.02 -27.69 -17.90
CA ALA A 560 -6.70 -27.27 -16.54
C ALA A 560 -6.76 -25.75 -16.32
N PRO A 561 -6.24 -24.90 -17.24
CA PRO A 561 -6.44 -23.45 -17.16
C PRO A 561 -7.92 -23.05 -17.15
N ILE A 562 -8.76 -23.68 -18.00
CA ILE A 562 -10.19 -23.37 -18.08
C ILE A 562 -10.87 -23.76 -16.76
N ALA A 563 -10.69 -25.00 -16.30
CA ALA A 563 -11.28 -25.48 -15.05
C ALA A 563 -10.81 -24.64 -13.84
N ALA A 564 -9.54 -24.28 -13.79
CA ALA A 564 -8.99 -23.43 -12.73
C ALA A 564 -9.59 -22.02 -12.74
N ALA A 565 -9.70 -21.38 -13.91
CA ALA A 565 -10.33 -20.08 -14.04
C ALA A 565 -11.81 -20.15 -13.62
N THR A 566 -12.55 -21.16 -14.10
CA THR A 566 -13.94 -21.38 -13.72
C THR A 566 -14.12 -21.58 -12.21
N ALA A 567 -13.23 -22.32 -11.55
CA ALA A 567 -13.29 -22.51 -10.10
C ALA A 567 -13.06 -21.20 -9.34
N VAL A 568 -12.09 -20.38 -9.75
CA VAL A 568 -11.81 -19.09 -9.09
C VAL A 568 -12.92 -18.07 -9.34
N GLU A 569 -13.45 -17.98 -10.55
CA GLU A 569 -14.61 -17.12 -10.85
C GLU A 569 -15.84 -17.55 -10.07
N LEU A 570 -16.06 -18.87 -9.90
CA LEU A 570 -17.13 -19.38 -9.06
C LEU A 570 -16.96 -18.96 -7.59
N LEU A 571 -15.73 -18.98 -7.06
CA LEU A 571 -15.45 -18.45 -5.72
C LEU A 571 -15.76 -16.95 -5.63
N ALA A 572 -15.27 -16.17 -6.58
CA ALA A 572 -15.46 -14.72 -6.60
C ALA A 572 -16.96 -14.39 -6.62
N SER A 573 -17.73 -14.99 -7.52
CA SER A 573 -19.19 -14.82 -7.58
C SER A 573 -19.90 -15.27 -6.31
N LEU A 574 -19.49 -16.39 -5.71
CA LEU A 574 -20.05 -16.89 -4.45
C LEU A 574 -19.81 -15.90 -3.29
N LEU A 575 -18.59 -15.35 -3.16
CA LEU A 575 -18.26 -14.39 -2.10
C LEU A 575 -18.99 -13.05 -2.25
N GLN A 576 -19.29 -12.67 -3.50
CA GLN A 576 -20.05 -11.47 -3.82
C GLN A 576 -21.57 -11.64 -3.62
N HIS A 577 -22.07 -12.87 -3.67
CA HIS A 577 -23.50 -13.13 -3.46
C HIS A 577 -23.91 -12.78 -2.01
N PRO A 578 -25.09 -12.14 -1.79
CA PRO A 578 -25.56 -11.79 -0.45
C PRO A 578 -25.59 -12.98 0.52
N ASP A 579 -26.03 -14.15 0.04
CA ASP A 579 -26.18 -15.37 0.84
C ASP A 579 -24.92 -16.25 0.90
N ARG A 580 -23.85 -15.88 0.18
CA ARG A 580 -22.57 -16.58 0.15
C ARG A 580 -22.73 -18.11 -0.03
N LEU A 581 -22.26 -18.91 0.94
CA LEU A 581 -22.35 -20.38 0.92
C LEU A 581 -23.78 -20.91 0.68
N PHE A 582 -24.80 -20.16 1.08
CA PHE A 582 -26.21 -20.51 0.94
C PHE A 582 -26.84 -20.02 -0.37
N ALA A 583 -26.04 -19.46 -1.29
CA ALA A 583 -26.53 -18.98 -2.58
C ALA A 583 -27.27 -20.10 -3.34
N PRO A 584 -28.49 -19.84 -3.83
CA PRO A 584 -29.25 -20.79 -4.65
C PRO A 584 -28.53 -21.08 -5.97
N ALA A 585 -28.74 -22.27 -6.53
CA ALA A 585 -28.23 -22.60 -7.86
C ALA A 585 -29.28 -22.24 -8.93
N PRO A 586 -28.90 -21.63 -10.06
CA PRO A 586 -29.82 -21.35 -11.14
C PRO A 586 -30.39 -22.66 -11.72
N PRO A 587 -31.67 -22.67 -12.17
CA PRO A 587 -32.27 -23.86 -12.74
C PRO A 587 -31.60 -24.25 -14.08
N PRO A 588 -31.61 -25.53 -14.48
CA PRO A 588 -30.83 -26.05 -15.61
C PRO A 588 -31.13 -25.44 -17.00
N ASN A 589 -32.24 -24.70 -17.16
CA ASN A 589 -32.78 -24.25 -18.45
C ASN A 589 -32.83 -22.71 -18.64
N THR A 590 -32.08 -21.92 -17.89
CA THR A 590 -32.11 -20.44 -18.00
C THR A 590 -31.58 -19.87 -19.33
N ASN A 591 -31.10 -20.69 -20.26
CA ASN A 591 -30.55 -20.24 -21.54
C ASN A 591 -31.61 -19.87 -22.60
N ASN A 592 -32.93 -20.01 -22.33
CA ASN A 592 -33.97 -19.91 -23.37
C ASN A 592 -35.09 -18.87 -23.17
N SER A 593 -34.99 -17.92 -22.23
CA SER A 593 -35.99 -16.84 -22.12
C SER A 593 -35.35 -15.47 -22.01
N SER A 594 -35.24 -14.79 -23.15
CA SER A 594 -34.74 -13.43 -23.31
C SER A 594 -35.69 -12.34 -22.79
N ASN A 595 -36.62 -12.62 -21.85
CA ASN A 595 -37.62 -11.63 -21.41
C ASN A 595 -38.25 -11.83 -20.02
N SER A 596 -37.69 -12.67 -19.13
CA SER A 596 -38.10 -12.67 -17.71
C SER A 596 -37.13 -11.83 -16.90
N GLU A 597 -37.65 -10.92 -16.07
CA GLU A 597 -36.84 -10.22 -15.07
C GLU A 597 -36.03 -11.26 -14.27
N PRO A 598 -34.74 -10.98 -13.97
CA PRO A 598 -33.93 -11.91 -13.20
C PRO A 598 -34.62 -12.14 -11.85
N ASP A 599 -35.01 -13.39 -11.58
CA ASP A 599 -35.62 -13.84 -10.32
C ASP A 599 -34.88 -13.17 -9.14
N GLU A 600 -35.60 -12.33 -8.39
CA GLU A 600 -35.04 -11.56 -7.28
C GLU A 600 -34.28 -12.51 -6.34
N GLY A 601 -32.96 -12.32 -6.21
CA GLY A 601 -32.11 -13.11 -5.31
C GLY A 601 -31.24 -14.20 -5.94
N LEU A 602 -31.32 -14.48 -7.25
CA LEU A 602 -30.44 -15.48 -7.91
C LEU A 602 -29.07 -14.95 -8.36
N ASN A 603 -28.95 -13.63 -8.57
CA ASN A 603 -27.77 -13.01 -9.19
C ASN A 603 -26.96 -12.20 -8.16
N GLY A 604 -25.65 -12.44 -8.12
CA GLY A 604 -24.67 -11.54 -7.50
C GLY A 604 -24.18 -10.45 -8.46
N VAL A 605 -23.32 -9.54 -7.98
CA VAL A 605 -22.71 -8.49 -8.83
C VAL A 605 -21.84 -9.05 -9.97
N LEU A 606 -21.32 -10.28 -9.82
CA LEU A 606 -20.56 -10.99 -10.85
C LEU A 606 -21.40 -11.99 -11.65
N GLY A 607 -22.73 -12.00 -11.47
CA GLY A 607 -23.66 -12.89 -12.15
C GLY A 607 -24.13 -14.08 -11.30
N VAL A 608 -24.51 -15.17 -11.98
CA VAL A 608 -25.06 -16.39 -11.35
C VAL A 608 -24.01 -17.19 -10.59
N VAL A 609 -24.46 -17.96 -9.61
CA VAL A 609 -23.62 -18.87 -8.82
C VAL A 609 -24.03 -20.34 -9.06
N PRO A 610 -23.56 -20.99 -10.15
CA PRO A 610 -23.91 -22.36 -10.48
C PRO A 610 -23.49 -23.36 -9.39
N HIS A 611 -24.19 -24.48 -9.30
CA HIS A 611 -23.78 -25.60 -8.45
C HIS A 611 -22.63 -26.37 -9.14
N GLN A 612 -22.87 -26.91 -10.34
CA GLN A 612 -21.90 -27.68 -11.11
C GLN A 612 -21.78 -27.13 -12.53
N LEU A 613 -20.57 -27.10 -13.06
CA LEU A 613 -20.25 -26.76 -14.44
C LEU A 613 -19.45 -27.90 -15.05
N ARG A 614 -20.00 -28.53 -16.09
CA ARG A 614 -19.30 -29.55 -16.88
C ARG A 614 -18.96 -28.99 -18.25
N GLY A 615 -17.67 -28.94 -18.55
CA GLY A 615 -17.19 -28.48 -19.85
C GLY A 615 -16.63 -29.62 -20.70
N PHE A 616 -16.85 -29.55 -22.00
CA PHE A 616 -16.39 -30.51 -22.99
C PHE A 616 -15.63 -29.76 -24.09
N LEU A 617 -14.31 -29.92 -24.14
CA LEU A 617 -13.46 -29.18 -25.07
C LEU A 617 -13.51 -29.74 -26.49
N GLY A 618 -13.97 -30.98 -26.67
CA GLY A 618 -14.29 -31.51 -28.00
C GLY A 618 -15.43 -30.76 -28.68
N GLN A 619 -16.40 -30.27 -27.90
CA GLN A 619 -17.61 -29.59 -28.39
C GLN A 619 -17.62 -28.09 -28.10
N PHE A 620 -16.62 -27.58 -27.35
CA PHE A 620 -16.60 -26.21 -26.81
C PHE A 620 -17.89 -25.83 -26.05
N LYS A 621 -18.48 -26.79 -25.34
CA LYS A 621 -19.74 -26.64 -24.61
C LYS A 621 -19.50 -26.69 -23.10
N THR A 622 -20.13 -25.78 -22.36
CA THR A 622 -20.21 -25.83 -20.89
C THR A 622 -21.66 -25.93 -20.47
N MET A 623 -21.98 -26.88 -19.59
CA MET A 623 -23.33 -27.18 -19.13
C MET A 623 -23.44 -26.97 -17.62
N PRO A 624 -24.33 -26.07 -17.16
CA PRO A 624 -24.68 -25.97 -15.75
C PRO A 624 -25.58 -27.13 -15.34
N LEU A 625 -25.31 -27.71 -14.18
CA LEU A 625 -26.07 -28.81 -13.60
C LEU A 625 -26.30 -28.54 -12.11
N VAL A 626 -27.40 -29.06 -11.58
CA VAL A 626 -27.74 -29.00 -10.16
C VAL A 626 -27.98 -30.41 -9.65
N GLY A 627 -27.11 -30.89 -8.76
CA GLY A 627 -27.34 -32.11 -7.97
C GLY A 627 -27.96 -31.80 -6.62
N ALA A 628 -29.01 -32.54 -6.25
CA ALA A 628 -29.55 -32.49 -4.89
C ALA A 628 -28.62 -33.25 -3.92
N ALA A 629 -28.64 -32.87 -2.64
CA ALA A 629 -27.96 -33.67 -1.64
C ALA A 629 -28.65 -35.03 -1.46
N TYR A 630 -27.85 -36.09 -1.46
CA TYR A 630 -28.33 -37.46 -1.31
C TYR A 630 -28.24 -37.90 0.16
N ASP A 631 -29.31 -38.48 0.69
CA ASP A 631 -29.39 -38.84 2.11
C ASP A 631 -28.45 -39.98 2.51
N ARG A 632 -28.15 -40.91 1.59
CA ARG A 632 -27.17 -42.01 1.81
C ARG A 632 -25.78 -41.68 1.23
N CYS A 633 -25.44 -40.39 1.09
CA CYS A 633 -24.14 -39.98 0.57
C CYS A 633 -22.99 -40.38 1.51
N THR A 634 -21.92 -40.95 0.96
CA THR A 634 -20.69 -41.33 1.68
C THR A 634 -19.84 -40.13 2.12
N GLY A 635 -20.13 -38.92 1.64
CA GLY A 635 -19.35 -37.71 1.96
C GLY A 635 -20.08 -36.68 2.85
N CYS A 636 -21.41 -36.54 2.72
CA CYS A 636 -22.14 -35.46 3.41
C CYS A 636 -23.52 -35.86 3.98
N SER A 637 -23.78 -37.15 4.21
CA SER A 637 -25.02 -37.60 4.85
C SER A 637 -25.13 -37.09 6.29
N GLU A 638 -26.32 -36.54 6.62
CA GLU A 638 -26.62 -35.91 7.92
C GLU A 638 -28.04 -36.26 8.43
N THR A 639 -29.00 -36.55 7.55
CA THR A 639 -30.44 -36.39 7.82
C THR A 639 -31.20 -37.62 8.31
N VAL A 640 -30.64 -38.84 8.22
CA VAL A 640 -31.34 -40.07 8.60
C VAL A 640 -30.82 -40.58 9.95
N ASP A 641 -31.70 -40.87 10.92
CA ASP A 641 -31.33 -41.30 12.29
C ASP A 641 -30.34 -42.49 12.36
N PHE A 642 -30.22 -43.27 11.29
CA PHE A 642 -29.40 -44.47 11.21
C PHE A 642 -28.14 -44.37 10.32
N TYR A 643 -28.01 -43.36 9.44
CA TYR A 643 -26.95 -43.30 8.42
C TYR A 643 -26.35 -41.89 8.32
N GLN A 644 -25.36 -41.58 9.17
CA GLN A 644 -24.82 -40.21 9.31
C GLN A 644 -23.29 -40.21 9.30
N VAL A 645 -22.69 -40.05 8.12
CA VAL A 645 -21.22 -39.97 7.98
C VAL A 645 -20.67 -38.80 8.79
N LEU A 646 -21.33 -37.63 8.75
CA LEU A 646 -20.86 -36.43 9.45
C LEU A 646 -20.89 -36.61 10.97
N LYS A 647 -21.98 -37.18 11.52
CA LYS A 647 -22.08 -37.44 12.96
C LYS A 647 -21.14 -38.55 13.41
N ALA A 648 -20.93 -39.58 12.59
CA ALA A 648 -19.95 -40.64 12.87
C ALA A 648 -18.53 -40.05 12.96
N TYR A 649 -18.16 -39.19 12.01
CA TYR A 649 -16.89 -38.47 12.06
C TYR A 649 -16.77 -37.56 13.30
N GLU A 650 -17.80 -36.79 13.64
CA GLU A 650 -17.78 -35.87 14.80
C GLU A 650 -17.71 -36.60 16.15
N THR A 651 -18.29 -37.79 16.26
CA THR A 651 -18.32 -38.57 17.52
C THR A 651 -17.12 -39.50 17.68
N ARG A 652 -16.66 -40.12 16.59
CA ARG A 652 -15.61 -41.15 16.60
C ARG A 652 -14.25 -40.65 16.11
N GLY A 653 -14.20 -39.51 15.43
CA GLY A 653 -12.99 -38.88 14.90
C GLY A 653 -12.16 -39.84 14.05
N PHE A 654 -10.86 -39.87 14.32
CA PHE A 654 -9.90 -40.70 13.59
C PHE A 654 -10.23 -42.20 13.59
N SER A 655 -10.94 -42.72 14.61
CA SER A 655 -11.28 -44.15 14.64
C SER A 655 -12.25 -44.56 13.51
N MET A 656 -13.20 -43.68 13.15
CA MET A 656 -14.09 -43.90 12.01
C MET A 656 -13.34 -43.76 10.69
N LEU A 657 -12.43 -42.78 10.60
CA LEU A 657 -11.59 -42.60 9.42
C LEU A 657 -10.71 -43.83 9.16
N LEU A 658 -10.12 -44.39 10.21
CA LEU A 658 -9.28 -45.59 10.12
C LEU A 658 -10.06 -46.80 9.58
N GLU A 659 -11.31 -46.99 10.02
CA GLU A 659 -12.19 -48.03 9.46
C GLU A 659 -12.47 -47.78 7.98
N ALA A 660 -12.77 -46.54 7.60
CA ALA A 660 -13.00 -46.16 6.20
C ALA A 660 -11.76 -46.34 5.29
N PHE A 661 -10.55 -46.15 5.83
CA PHE A 661 -9.31 -46.37 5.07
C PHE A 661 -9.01 -47.86 4.88
N ASN A 662 -9.27 -48.67 5.92
CA ASN A 662 -8.90 -50.09 5.92
C ASN A 662 -9.94 -51.01 5.29
N ASP A 663 -11.22 -50.64 5.32
CA ASP A 663 -12.32 -51.44 4.76
C ASP A 663 -13.09 -50.65 3.70
N ALA A 664 -13.00 -51.10 2.45
CA ALA A 664 -13.66 -50.48 1.30
C ALA A 664 -15.20 -50.52 1.39
N LYS A 665 -15.79 -51.50 2.10
CA LYS A 665 -17.24 -51.64 2.26
C LYS A 665 -17.79 -50.84 3.43
N TYR A 666 -16.93 -50.42 4.36
CA TYR A 666 -17.35 -49.73 5.57
C TYR A 666 -18.24 -48.51 5.29
N LEU A 667 -17.88 -47.70 4.30
CA LEU A 667 -18.65 -46.50 3.95
C LEU A 667 -20.02 -46.84 3.37
N GLU A 668 -20.14 -47.92 2.62
CA GLU A 668 -21.42 -48.38 2.07
C GLU A 668 -22.35 -48.88 3.17
N THR A 669 -21.81 -49.63 4.14
CA THR A 669 -22.54 -50.10 5.31
C THR A 669 -22.92 -48.95 6.24
N LEU A 670 -22.04 -47.95 6.42
CA LEU A 670 -22.31 -46.79 7.24
C LEU A 670 -23.42 -45.90 6.67
N THR A 671 -23.58 -45.85 5.34
CA THR A 671 -24.63 -45.07 4.69
C THR A 671 -25.88 -45.85 4.32
N GLY A 672 -25.85 -47.18 4.44
CA GLY A 672 -26.93 -48.07 4.00
C GLY A 672 -27.03 -48.17 2.48
N LEU A 673 -25.94 -47.90 1.75
CA LEU A 673 -25.85 -48.17 0.31
C LEU A 673 -25.81 -49.67 0.04
N ASP A 674 -25.18 -50.46 0.92
CA ASP A 674 -25.18 -51.92 0.84
C ASP A 674 -26.59 -52.51 0.80
N LYS A 675 -27.51 -52.01 1.63
CA LYS A 675 -28.92 -52.38 1.62
C LYS A 675 -29.64 -51.97 0.34
N LEU A 676 -29.29 -50.79 -0.22
CA LEU A 676 -29.86 -50.35 -1.49
C LEU A 676 -29.45 -51.27 -2.64
N TYR A 677 -28.19 -51.74 -2.63
CA TYR A 677 -27.72 -52.72 -3.61
C TYR A 677 -28.45 -54.05 -3.45
N SER A 678 -28.58 -54.57 -2.23
CA SER A 678 -29.33 -55.80 -1.98
C SER A 678 -30.81 -55.68 -2.38
N GLU A 679 -31.48 -54.58 -2.05
CA GLU A 679 -32.87 -54.30 -2.48
C GLU A 679 -32.98 -54.22 -4.02
N GLY A 680 -31.97 -53.64 -4.69
CA GLY A 680 -31.91 -53.55 -6.14
C GLY A 680 -31.68 -54.90 -6.82
N ASP A 681 -30.80 -55.72 -6.27
CA ASP A 681 -30.52 -57.08 -6.76
C ASP A 681 -31.76 -57.99 -6.56
N GLU A 682 -32.43 -57.91 -5.39
CA GLU A 682 -33.69 -58.63 -5.13
C GLU A 682 -34.81 -58.20 -6.09
N LEU A 683 -34.90 -56.90 -6.41
CA LEU A 683 -35.84 -56.41 -7.40
C LEU A 683 -35.52 -56.92 -8.81
N LEU A 684 -34.25 -56.93 -9.22
CA LEU A 684 -33.82 -57.48 -10.51
C LEU A 684 -34.10 -58.98 -10.61
N GLU A 685 -33.87 -59.73 -9.55
CA GLU A 685 -34.23 -61.17 -9.47
C GLU A 685 -35.74 -61.40 -9.50
N SER A 686 -36.56 -60.44 -9.06
CA SER A 686 -38.02 -60.51 -9.09
C SER A 686 -38.64 -60.11 -10.44
N VAL A 687 -37.89 -59.44 -11.32
CA VAL A 687 -38.33 -59.16 -12.70
C VAL A 687 -38.01 -60.37 -13.56
N ASP A 688 -38.87 -61.39 -13.45
CA ASP A 688 -38.90 -62.51 -14.40
C ASP A 688 -39.27 -61.93 -15.77
N TRP A 689 -38.33 -62.01 -16.72
CA TRP A 689 -38.64 -61.71 -18.12
C TRP A 689 -39.61 -62.80 -18.57
N HIS A 690 -40.92 -62.48 -18.58
CA HIS A 690 -41.89 -63.28 -19.31
C HIS A 690 -41.42 -63.37 -20.76
N GLY A 691 -40.78 -64.50 -21.09
CA GLY A 691 -40.49 -64.88 -22.45
C GLY A 691 -41.81 -65.05 -23.17
N ASP A 692 -42.05 -64.20 -24.16
CA ASP A 692 -42.91 -64.55 -25.29
C ASP A 692 -42.23 -65.73 -26.02
N ASP A 693 -42.44 -66.94 -25.49
CA ASP A 693 -42.31 -68.19 -26.23
C ASP A 693 -43.74 -68.68 -26.51
N ASP A 694 -44.42 -68.05 -27.46
CA ASP A 694 -45.60 -68.59 -28.14
C ASP A 694 -45.70 -67.97 -29.54
N GLU A 695 -45.23 -68.71 -30.55
CA GLU A 695 -45.75 -68.83 -31.93
C GLU A 695 -44.71 -69.65 -32.74
N GLU A 696 -44.78 -70.99 -32.67
CA GLU A 696 -45.44 -71.86 -33.66
C GLU A 696 -44.53 -72.25 -34.85
N ASP A 697 -43.93 -73.44 -34.76
CA ASP A 697 -43.62 -74.29 -35.90
C ASP A 697 -44.71 -75.38 -35.96
N ASP A 698 -45.59 -75.36 -36.96
CA ASP A 698 -46.03 -76.56 -37.70
C ASP A 698 -46.98 -76.25 -38.89
N PHE A 699 -46.55 -76.71 -40.08
CA PHE A 699 -47.23 -76.88 -41.39
C PHE A 699 -47.25 -75.76 -42.45
#